data_AF-A0AAN7P2U8-F1
#
_entry.id   AF-A0AAN7P2U8-F1
#
_cell.length_a   1.000
_cell.length_b   1.000
_cell.length_c   1.000
_cell.angle_alpha   90.00
_cell.angle_beta   90.00
_cell.angle_gamma   90.00
#
_symmetry.space_group_name_H-M   'P 1'
#
loop_
_entity.id
_entity.type
_entity.pdbx_description
1 polymer ?
#
loop_
_entity_poly.entity_id
_entity_poly.type
_entity_poly.pdbx_seq_one_letter_code
_entity_poly.pdbx_strand_id
1 'polypeptide(L)'
;MAKTIIAPIERTKLILQNQESALQVLTGETKKYNGIVDCIVRITKEQGFRSLYRGNVTNIMRYFPMQSLNFAFNDQFNPLFTNLIGIETLSKRFFVKSLSGGCAGACTITILFPLEFCQTRIAVDMGGGKNENLPREFNGLRDCIRKVRRKDGYKGLYFGFPMAAASVSLYRALYFGVFDISKYIWELHKPEAYANMAKPPIYIELLLAQNATVSSSLVLYPLDTIARRMMLDSGRRKELRLFNKPQDVVYAIYNKHGIRGFYKLEKTVYLNDKMVVDDLKDHDSEDNVEEIKPPKCLKNLRWYFMEYCNNTSIHGFKYLGERRSSIEKIWWAVVLTFSLYYCVTFIKEAYYKWERSPVIVSFATSETPIWNVPFPAVTICPRTKAIKTKFNFTEMALLVNNDTEENPDLVEKIKGFNYMSMICSSKLELFTDDEGARLIDPGIINFLLEVHPDFNYTVVNCSWTGINCDDSLDKFFVPTITSEGVCYSFNMLDRDDIYTSDVAADHFNAFLVKHQPPAEWSLEEGYNEDSDLYAFPRRTLLSGSSGGLDLTFMTLESDLDYLCGDALQGYDVILHHPAQLPITKAGYFRVGLNQDVIAGVSPNMMRTSDELGRYSAADRNCYFVTDKQLRFFKVYNQQDCLLECLANFTLATCGCVDFYMPRDNSTSICGAQRQRCVNFANTKFLESEVSFRIENAEHFHPIDNVTEYFVPSCNCLQSCNSINYDATISQSEWDWRKGRNLVSSKNESDSYNLSRLRIYFKDMQFITSQRNELYGKTDFFANCGGLLGLFTGFSLISLAEILYFVTLRFTCNFRKHGKQYWSGAKELLNKN
;
A
#
# COMPACT_ATOMS: atom_id res chain seq x y z
N MET A 1 -11.82 2.59 -24.30
CA MET A 1 -12.23 3.90 -24.82
C MET A 1 -11.31 4.41 -25.96
N ALA A 2 -10.01 4.61 -25.74
CA ALA A 2 -9.07 5.14 -26.76
C ALA A 2 -9.14 4.43 -28.13
N LYS A 3 -9.16 3.08 -28.15
CA LYS A 3 -9.27 2.31 -29.40
C LYS A 3 -10.57 2.54 -30.17
N THR A 4 -11.67 2.82 -29.47
CA THR A 4 -12.96 3.13 -30.12
C THR A 4 -12.94 4.52 -30.73
N ILE A 5 -12.32 5.51 -30.06
CA ILE A 5 -12.18 6.87 -30.59
C ILE A 5 -11.37 6.86 -31.90
N ILE A 6 -10.29 6.08 -31.94
CA ILE A 6 -9.39 6.00 -33.10
C ILE A 6 -9.90 5.01 -34.18
N ALA A 7 -10.92 4.20 -33.88
CA ALA A 7 -11.41 3.15 -34.78
C ALA A 7 -11.73 3.61 -36.21
N PRO A 8 -12.33 4.80 -36.46
CA PRO A 8 -12.52 5.32 -37.81
C PRO A 8 -11.21 5.46 -38.59
N ILE A 9 -10.18 6.05 -37.96
CA ILE A 9 -8.86 6.26 -38.58
C ILE A 9 -8.16 4.91 -38.78
N GLU A 10 -8.25 4.00 -37.81
CA GLU A 10 -7.68 2.65 -37.90
C GLU A 10 -8.31 1.85 -39.05
N ARG A 11 -9.64 1.93 -39.24
CA ARG A 11 -10.32 1.31 -40.38
C ARG A 11 -9.87 1.93 -41.70
N THR A 12 -9.84 3.26 -41.80
CA THR A 12 -9.40 3.95 -43.01
C THR A 12 -7.96 3.59 -43.38
N LYS A 13 -7.05 3.50 -42.39
CA LYS A 13 -5.68 3.00 -42.59
C LYS A 13 -5.69 1.60 -43.18
N LEU A 14 -6.44 0.66 -42.58
CA LEU A 14 -6.51 -0.73 -43.04
C LEU A 14 -7.07 -0.84 -44.46
N ILE A 15 -8.10 -0.07 -44.81
CA ILE A 15 -8.67 -0.04 -46.17
C ILE A 15 -7.62 0.50 -47.16
N LEU A 16 -7.01 1.65 -46.89
CA LEU A 16 -6.04 2.27 -47.81
C LEU A 16 -4.80 1.41 -48.02
N GLN A 17 -4.29 0.76 -46.98
CA GLN A 17 -3.14 -0.15 -47.07
C GLN A 17 -3.44 -1.38 -47.95
N ASN A 18 -4.70 -1.82 -47.96
CA ASN A 18 -5.09 -3.12 -48.50
C ASN A 18 -6.07 -3.06 -49.68
N GLN A 19 -6.54 -1.89 -50.11
CA GLN A 19 -7.56 -1.72 -51.14
C GLN A 19 -7.18 -2.38 -52.48
N GLU A 20 -5.89 -2.46 -52.82
CA GLU A 20 -5.45 -3.14 -54.05
C GLU A 20 -5.63 -4.66 -54.00
N SER A 21 -5.67 -5.21 -52.80
CA SER A 21 -5.91 -6.62 -52.54
C SER A 21 -7.35 -6.84 -52.05
N ALA A 22 -8.21 -5.83 -52.02
CA ALA A 22 -9.61 -6.01 -51.64
C ALA A 22 -10.40 -6.57 -52.82
N LEU A 23 -11.26 -7.56 -52.56
CA LEU A 23 -12.01 -8.26 -53.60
C LEU A 23 -12.87 -7.30 -54.44
N GLN A 24 -13.54 -6.35 -53.79
CA GLN A 24 -14.46 -5.39 -54.43
C GLN A 24 -13.75 -4.39 -55.36
N VAL A 25 -12.44 -4.18 -55.19
CA VAL A 25 -11.65 -3.32 -56.08
C VAL A 25 -11.10 -4.14 -57.25
N LEU A 26 -10.75 -5.40 -57.02
CA LEU A 26 -10.30 -6.33 -58.06
C LEU A 26 -11.42 -6.70 -59.04
N THR A 27 -12.66 -6.83 -58.56
CA THR A 27 -13.86 -7.10 -59.39
C THR A 27 -14.38 -5.84 -60.12
N GLY A 28 -13.78 -4.67 -59.88
CA GLY A 28 -14.20 -3.41 -60.48
C GLY A 28 -15.47 -2.80 -59.88
N GLU A 29 -16.02 -3.41 -58.82
CA GLU A 29 -17.27 -2.98 -58.18
C GLU A 29 -17.12 -1.68 -57.38
N THR A 30 -15.90 -1.35 -56.93
CA THR A 30 -15.60 -0.13 -56.17
C THR A 30 -14.35 0.56 -56.73
N LYS A 31 -14.44 1.88 -56.94
CA LYS A 31 -13.28 2.70 -57.31
C LYS A 31 -12.34 2.88 -56.11
N LYS A 32 -11.03 2.81 -56.36
CA LYS A 32 -9.98 3.08 -55.36
C LYS A 32 -10.18 4.42 -54.66
N TYR A 33 -9.74 4.50 -53.41
CA TYR A 33 -9.75 5.73 -52.62
C TYR A 33 -8.43 6.49 -52.81
N ASN A 34 -8.53 7.81 -52.91
CA ASN A 34 -7.41 8.70 -53.20
C ASN A 34 -6.70 9.22 -51.93
N GLY A 35 -7.20 8.89 -50.73
CA GLY A 35 -6.58 9.29 -49.46
C GLY A 35 -7.49 9.06 -48.24
N ILE A 36 -7.01 9.44 -47.05
CA ILE A 36 -7.74 9.28 -45.78
C ILE A 36 -9.05 10.05 -45.79
N VAL A 37 -9.02 11.32 -46.20
CA VAL A 37 -10.21 12.18 -46.24
C VAL A 37 -11.24 11.66 -47.25
N ASP A 38 -10.80 11.33 -48.46
CA ASP A 38 -11.66 10.74 -49.51
C ASP A 38 -12.31 9.44 -49.02
N CYS A 39 -11.54 8.55 -48.39
CA CYS A 39 -12.05 7.30 -47.83
C CYS A 39 -13.10 7.53 -46.73
N ILE A 40 -12.85 8.43 -45.78
CA ILE A 40 -13.80 8.74 -44.69
C ILE A 40 -15.09 9.37 -45.27
N VAL A 41 -14.97 10.35 -46.16
CA VAL A 41 -16.11 11.05 -46.76
C VAL A 41 -16.94 10.10 -47.63
N ARG A 42 -16.30 9.25 -48.44
CA ARG A 42 -17.03 8.28 -49.28
C ARG A 42 -17.68 7.18 -48.47
N ILE A 43 -16.99 6.60 -47.47
CA ILE A 43 -17.60 5.58 -46.61
C ILE A 43 -18.82 6.14 -45.86
N THR A 44 -18.73 7.36 -45.35
CA THR A 44 -19.85 8.00 -44.64
C THR A 44 -21.02 8.31 -45.56
N LYS A 45 -20.77 8.77 -46.80
CA LYS A 45 -21.81 9.03 -47.81
C LYS A 45 -22.44 7.75 -48.39
N GLU A 46 -21.62 6.77 -48.76
CA GLU A 46 -22.04 5.54 -49.46
C GLU A 46 -22.65 4.50 -48.49
N GLN A 47 -22.08 4.36 -47.28
CA GLN A 47 -22.40 3.28 -46.33
C GLN A 47 -22.96 3.76 -44.99
N GLY A 48 -22.96 5.07 -44.75
CA GLY A 48 -23.40 5.69 -43.50
C GLY A 48 -22.30 5.79 -42.43
N PHE A 49 -22.47 6.75 -41.51
CA PHE A 49 -21.48 7.08 -40.47
C PHE A 49 -21.05 5.88 -39.62
N ARG A 50 -22.00 5.03 -39.20
CA ARG A 50 -21.72 3.83 -38.39
C ARG A 50 -20.80 2.83 -39.09
N SER A 51 -20.71 2.89 -40.42
CA SER A 51 -19.80 2.01 -41.16
C SER A 51 -18.35 2.24 -40.73
N LEU A 52 -17.91 3.47 -40.42
CA LEU A 52 -16.53 3.77 -40.01
C LEU A 52 -16.03 2.91 -38.83
N TYR A 53 -16.93 2.42 -37.96
CA TYR A 53 -16.62 1.59 -36.80
C TYR A 53 -16.68 0.08 -37.09
N ARG A 54 -16.82 -0.33 -38.35
CA ARG A 54 -16.87 -1.75 -38.74
C ARG A 54 -15.56 -2.43 -38.37
N GLY A 55 -15.69 -3.58 -37.68
CA GLY A 55 -14.55 -4.31 -37.12
C GLY A 55 -14.10 -3.84 -35.73
N ASN A 56 -14.63 -2.74 -35.20
CA ASN A 56 -14.26 -2.21 -33.88
C ASN A 56 -14.58 -3.20 -32.73
N VAL A 57 -15.72 -3.90 -32.78
CA VAL A 57 -16.06 -4.94 -31.78
C VAL A 57 -14.99 -6.02 -31.74
N THR A 58 -14.59 -6.55 -32.90
CA THR A 58 -13.52 -7.54 -33.00
C THR A 58 -12.17 -6.95 -32.54
N ASN A 59 -11.91 -5.67 -32.83
CA ASN A 59 -10.69 -5.00 -32.37
C ASN A 59 -10.63 -4.90 -30.85
N ILE A 60 -11.72 -4.54 -30.18
CA ILE A 60 -11.80 -4.45 -28.71
C ILE A 60 -11.65 -5.84 -28.09
N MET A 61 -12.39 -6.84 -28.58
CA MET A 61 -12.29 -8.23 -28.11
C MET A 61 -10.87 -8.80 -28.25
N ARG A 62 -10.14 -8.40 -29.28
CA ARG A 62 -8.72 -8.77 -29.46
C ARG A 62 -7.80 -7.98 -28.54
N TYR A 63 -7.99 -6.67 -28.43
CA TYR A 63 -7.00 -5.77 -27.83
C TYR A 63 -6.83 -6.01 -26.33
N PHE A 64 -7.93 -6.23 -25.59
CA PHE A 64 -7.90 -6.48 -24.15
C PHE A 64 -7.05 -7.72 -23.76
N PRO A 65 -7.32 -8.93 -24.29
CA PRO A 65 -6.49 -10.10 -23.99
C PRO A 65 -5.09 -9.96 -24.59
N MET A 66 -4.91 -9.24 -25.70
CA MET A 66 -3.60 -9.03 -26.32
C MET A 66 -2.66 -8.25 -25.41
N GLN A 67 -3.12 -7.20 -24.73
CA GLN A 67 -2.26 -6.48 -23.79
C GLN A 67 -2.00 -7.30 -22.52
N SER A 68 -3.05 -7.95 -21.99
CA SER A 68 -2.95 -8.74 -20.76
C SER A 68 -1.97 -9.91 -20.91
N LEU A 69 -2.08 -10.69 -21.99
CA LEU A 69 -1.15 -11.79 -22.28
C LEU A 69 0.26 -11.29 -22.56
N ASN A 70 0.42 -10.16 -23.25
CA ASN A 70 1.75 -9.63 -23.55
C ASN A 70 2.50 -9.23 -22.27
N PHE A 71 1.85 -8.57 -21.33
CA PHE A 71 2.45 -8.27 -20.02
C PHE A 71 2.71 -9.54 -19.21
N ALA A 72 1.72 -10.45 -19.12
CA ALA A 72 1.89 -11.70 -18.38
C ALA A 72 3.07 -12.55 -18.90
N PHE A 73 3.22 -12.68 -20.22
CA PHE A 73 4.37 -13.39 -20.79
C PHE A 73 5.68 -12.63 -20.61
N ASN A 74 5.66 -11.29 -20.73
CA ASN A 74 6.85 -10.48 -20.53
C ASN A 74 7.36 -10.58 -19.07
N ASP A 75 6.46 -10.67 -18.08
CA ASP A 75 6.83 -10.86 -16.67
C ASP A 75 7.48 -12.23 -16.41
N GLN A 76 7.20 -13.22 -17.25
CA GLN A 76 7.84 -14.55 -17.19
C GLN A 76 9.20 -14.56 -17.94
N PHE A 77 9.26 -13.96 -19.13
CA PHE A 77 10.48 -14.00 -19.96
C PHE A 77 11.57 -13.01 -19.51
N ASN A 78 11.19 -11.85 -18.96
CA ASN A 78 12.13 -10.83 -18.54
C ASN A 78 13.12 -11.31 -17.45
N PRO A 79 12.70 -11.93 -16.33
CA PRO A 79 13.65 -12.46 -15.35
C PRO A 79 14.50 -13.59 -15.92
N LEU A 80 13.90 -14.45 -16.76
CA LEU A 80 14.62 -15.55 -17.41
C LEU A 80 15.78 -15.04 -18.29
N PHE A 81 15.55 -14.08 -19.17
CA PHE A 81 16.61 -13.51 -20.02
C PHE A 81 17.58 -12.63 -19.24
N THR A 82 17.13 -11.97 -18.17
CA THR A 82 17.99 -11.19 -17.27
C THR A 82 19.04 -12.11 -16.62
N ASN A 83 18.62 -13.28 -16.13
CA ASN A 83 19.51 -14.26 -15.50
C ASN A 83 20.47 -14.93 -16.50
N LEU A 84 20.07 -15.07 -17.77
CA LEU A 84 20.88 -15.70 -18.82
C LEU A 84 21.96 -14.78 -19.42
N ILE A 85 21.63 -13.50 -19.66
CA ILE A 85 22.48 -12.59 -20.45
C ILE A 85 23.15 -11.52 -19.57
N GLY A 86 22.52 -11.14 -18.46
CA GLY A 86 22.89 -9.97 -17.65
C GLY A 86 22.37 -8.65 -18.25
N ILE A 87 22.38 -7.58 -17.45
CA ILE A 87 21.87 -6.23 -17.80
C ILE A 87 22.87 -5.11 -17.48
N GLU A 88 24.15 -5.46 -17.37
CA GLU A 88 25.22 -4.55 -16.95
C GLU A 88 25.63 -3.53 -18.01
N THR A 89 25.38 -3.81 -19.31
CA THR A 89 25.65 -2.86 -20.39
C THR A 89 24.37 -2.43 -21.11
N LEU A 90 24.40 -1.26 -21.75
CA LEU A 90 23.28 -0.72 -22.53
C LEU A 90 22.82 -1.69 -23.64
N SER A 91 23.76 -2.31 -24.34
CA SER A 91 23.45 -3.29 -25.39
C SER A 91 22.79 -4.53 -24.81
N LYS A 92 23.28 -5.05 -23.67
CA LYS A 92 22.68 -6.19 -22.99
C LYS A 92 21.25 -5.90 -22.51
N ARG A 93 21.01 -4.73 -21.92
CA ARG A 93 19.65 -4.27 -21.55
C ARG A 93 18.71 -4.27 -22.75
N PHE A 94 19.15 -3.67 -23.85
CA PHE A 94 18.38 -3.67 -25.09
C PHE A 94 18.05 -5.09 -25.56
N PHE A 95 19.03 -5.99 -25.61
CA PHE A 95 18.82 -7.35 -26.07
C PHE A 95 17.91 -8.14 -25.13
N VAL A 96 18.09 -8.05 -23.82
CA VAL A 96 17.23 -8.73 -22.83
C VAL A 96 15.78 -8.28 -22.97
N LYS A 97 15.55 -6.97 -23.02
CA LYS A 97 14.19 -6.42 -23.16
C LYS A 97 13.59 -6.70 -24.52
N SER A 98 14.40 -6.67 -25.57
CA SER A 98 13.95 -7.01 -26.93
C SER A 98 13.56 -8.48 -27.05
N LEU A 99 14.37 -9.40 -26.51
CA LEU A 99 14.09 -10.83 -26.52
C LEU A 99 12.83 -11.14 -25.70
N SER A 100 12.73 -10.58 -24.48
CA SER A 100 11.55 -10.75 -23.63
C SER A 100 10.28 -10.25 -24.32
N GLY A 101 10.31 -9.00 -24.83
CA GLY A 101 9.19 -8.40 -25.54
C GLY A 101 8.81 -9.17 -26.82
N GLY A 102 9.81 -9.64 -27.57
CA GLY A 102 9.63 -10.42 -28.79
C GLY A 102 9.00 -11.79 -28.53
N CYS A 103 9.51 -12.56 -27.56
CA CYS A 103 8.94 -13.84 -27.15
C CYS A 103 7.51 -13.68 -26.61
N ALA A 104 7.28 -12.67 -25.77
CA ALA A 104 5.94 -12.35 -25.29
C ALA A 104 4.99 -11.99 -26.44
N GLY A 105 5.47 -11.24 -27.44
CA GLY A 105 4.76 -10.94 -28.68
C GLY A 105 4.38 -12.19 -29.47
N ALA A 106 5.32 -13.12 -29.66
CA ALA A 106 5.15 -14.38 -30.37
C ALA A 106 4.10 -15.29 -29.71
N CYS A 107 4.16 -15.47 -28.38
CA CYS A 107 3.19 -16.26 -27.64
C CYS A 107 1.79 -15.64 -27.72
N THR A 108 1.70 -14.31 -27.55
CA THR A 108 0.43 -13.57 -27.59
C THR A 108 -0.27 -13.72 -28.95
N ILE A 109 0.47 -13.49 -30.05
CA ILE A 109 -0.10 -13.56 -31.40
C ILE A 109 -0.47 -15.00 -31.78
N THR A 110 0.26 -16.02 -31.32
CA THR A 110 -0.10 -17.43 -31.53
C THR A 110 -1.51 -17.76 -31.03
N ILE A 111 -1.87 -17.20 -29.86
CA ILE A 111 -3.19 -17.38 -29.24
C ILE A 111 -4.25 -16.53 -29.94
N LEU A 112 -3.94 -15.27 -30.24
CA LEU A 112 -4.95 -14.28 -30.68
C LEU A 112 -5.03 -14.07 -32.19
N PHE A 113 -4.20 -14.76 -32.99
CA PHE A 113 -4.17 -14.62 -34.44
C PHE A 113 -5.55 -14.75 -35.12
N PRO A 114 -6.44 -15.70 -34.75
CA PRO A 114 -7.75 -15.80 -35.38
C PRO A 114 -8.62 -14.53 -35.24
N LEU A 115 -8.50 -13.82 -34.11
CA LEU A 115 -9.23 -12.57 -33.88
C LEU A 115 -8.65 -11.42 -34.71
N GLU A 116 -7.32 -11.36 -34.84
CA GLU A 116 -6.62 -10.41 -35.70
C GLU A 116 -6.94 -10.60 -37.18
N PHE A 117 -6.95 -11.86 -37.61
CA PHE A 117 -7.36 -12.25 -38.94
C PHE A 117 -8.80 -11.76 -39.24
N CYS A 118 -9.75 -12.07 -38.34
CA CYS A 118 -11.15 -11.68 -38.54
C CYS A 118 -11.34 -10.15 -38.47
N GLN A 119 -10.62 -9.46 -37.58
CA GLN A 119 -10.66 -8.00 -37.51
C GLN A 119 -10.22 -7.38 -38.84
N THR A 120 -9.10 -7.83 -39.39
CA THR A 120 -8.55 -7.33 -40.66
C THR A 120 -9.54 -7.54 -41.81
N ARG A 121 -10.11 -8.75 -41.93
CA ARG A 121 -11.11 -9.09 -42.95
C ARG A 121 -12.37 -8.23 -42.86
N ILE A 122 -12.91 -8.06 -41.65
CA ILE A 122 -14.15 -7.31 -41.45
C ILE A 122 -13.93 -5.80 -41.65
N ALA A 123 -12.77 -5.27 -41.25
CA ALA A 123 -12.45 -3.85 -41.36
C ALA A 123 -12.26 -3.42 -42.83
N VAL A 124 -11.61 -4.27 -43.64
CA VAL A 124 -11.35 -4.03 -45.08
C VAL A 124 -12.57 -4.29 -45.96
N ASP A 125 -13.60 -5.01 -45.47
CA ASP A 125 -14.85 -5.23 -46.20
C ASP A 125 -15.57 -3.90 -46.50
N MET A 126 -15.67 -3.58 -47.79
CA MET A 126 -16.30 -2.38 -48.33
C MET A 126 -17.75 -2.62 -48.79
N GLY A 127 -18.34 -3.78 -48.49
CA GLY A 127 -19.73 -4.05 -48.86
C GLY A 127 -20.78 -3.35 -47.98
N GLY A 128 -21.98 -3.19 -48.54
CA GLY A 128 -23.19 -2.65 -47.90
C GLY A 128 -23.33 -1.13 -47.97
N GLY A 129 -24.55 -0.62 -47.78
CA GLY A 129 -24.90 0.80 -47.90
C GLY A 129 -26.21 0.99 -48.64
N LYS A 130 -26.40 2.16 -49.29
CA LYS A 130 -27.57 2.43 -50.18
C LYS A 130 -27.52 1.67 -51.52
N ASN A 131 -26.39 1.04 -51.85
CA ASN A 131 -26.21 0.25 -53.07
C ASN A 131 -26.56 -1.22 -52.80
N GLU A 132 -27.75 -1.65 -53.25
CA GLU A 132 -28.21 -3.04 -53.13
C GLU A 132 -27.35 -4.05 -53.92
N ASN A 133 -26.66 -3.58 -54.97
CA ASN A 133 -25.80 -4.39 -55.84
C ASN A 133 -24.46 -4.80 -55.21
N LEU A 134 -24.14 -4.35 -53.98
CA LEU A 134 -22.85 -4.65 -53.32
C LEU A 134 -23.03 -5.21 -51.89
N PRO A 135 -23.37 -6.51 -51.72
CA PRO A 135 -23.60 -7.10 -50.42
C PRO A 135 -22.32 -7.22 -49.57
N ARG A 136 -22.48 -7.19 -48.25
CA ARG A 136 -21.40 -7.39 -47.27
C ARG A 136 -20.84 -8.80 -47.32
N GLU A 137 -19.51 -8.94 -47.29
CA GLU A 137 -18.88 -10.26 -47.22
C GLU A 137 -19.11 -10.91 -45.86
N PHE A 138 -19.04 -10.14 -44.76
CA PHE A 138 -19.19 -10.64 -43.39
C PHE A 138 -20.22 -9.86 -42.57
N ASN A 139 -21.09 -10.55 -41.85
CA ASN A 139 -22.03 -9.89 -40.93
C ASN A 139 -21.45 -9.62 -39.53
N GLY A 140 -20.29 -10.20 -39.21
CA GLY A 140 -19.59 -10.02 -37.93
C GLY A 140 -18.55 -11.11 -37.68
N LEU A 141 -17.96 -11.11 -36.49
CA LEU A 141 -16.89 -12.05 -36.11
C LEU A 141 -17.30 -13.52 -36.29
N ARG A 142 -18.45 -13.92 -35.73
CA ARG A 142 -18.94 -15.31 -35.81
C ARG A 142 -19.19 -15.74 -37.26
N ASP A 143 -19.72 -14.85 -38.09
CA ASP A 143 -19.97 -15.14 -39.50
C ASP A 143 -18.67 -15.27 -40.29
N CYS A 144 -17.67 -14.42 -40.00
CA CYS A 144 -16.33 -14.51 -40.57
C CYS A 144 -15.66 -15.86 -40.24
N ILE A 145 -15.62 -16.24 -38.96
CA ILE A 145 -15.05 -17.52 -38.52
C ILE A 145 -15.75 -18.69 -39.21
N ARG A 146 -17.10 -18.69 -39.24
CA ARG A 146 -17.90 -19.76 -39.84
C ARG A 146 -17.65 -19.89 -41.35
N LYS A 147 -17.68 -18.78 -42.10
CA LYS A 147 -17.50 -18.78 -43.56
C LYS A 147 -16.09 -19.23 -43.95
N VAL A 148 -15.06 -18.75 -43.25
CA VAL A 148 -13.67 -19.11 -43.52
C VAL A 148 -13.42 -20.57 -43.16
N ARG A 149 -13.90 -21.03 -41.99
CA ARG A 149 -13.80 -22.44 -41.58
C ARG A 149 -14.49 -23.39 -42.56
N ARG A 150 -15.63 -23.00 -43.15
CA ARG A 150 -16.34 -23.84 -44.13
C ARG A 150 -15.61 -23.93 -45.47
N LYS A 151 -14.89 -22.88 -45.89
CA LYS A 151 -14.16 -22.84 -47.16
C LYS A 151 -12.76 -23.43 -47.09
N ASP A 152 -11.98 -23.06 -46.08
CA ASP A 152 -10.54 -23.37 -45.99
C ASP A 152 -10.17 -24.20 -44.74
N GLY A 153 -11.18 -24.65 -43.98
CA GLY A 153 -10.95 -25.33 -42.71
C GLY A 153 -10.34 -24.41 -41.64
N TYR A 154 -9.86 -25.01 -40.55
CA TYR A 154 -9.23 -24.26 -39.46
C TYR A 154 -7.89 -23.62 -39.86
N LYS A 155 -7.16 -24.23 -40.81
CA LYS A 155 -5.91 -23.68 -41.35
C LYS A 155 -6.12 -22.33 -42.03
N GLY A 156 -7.30 -22.07 -42.60
CA GLY A 156 -7.66 -20.79 -43.22
C GLY A 156 -7.66 -19.60 -42.25
N LEU A 157 -7.96 -19.83 -40.96
CA LEU A 157 -7.91 -18.80 -39.91
C LEU A 157 -6.48 -18.43 -39.50
N TYR A 158 -5.49 -19.27 -39.84
CA TYR A 158 -4.06 -19.07 -39.59
C TYR A 158 -3.29 -18.68 -40.87
N PHE A 159 -3.98 -18.37 -41.96
CA PHE A 159 -3.35 -17.98 -43.21
C PHE A 159 -2.68 -16.60 -43.08
N GLY A 160 -1.37 -16.54 -43.33
CA GLY A 160 -0.54 -15.35 -43.07
C GLY A 160 0.09 -15.30 -41.67
N PHE A 161 -0.12 -16.33 -40.83
CA PHE A 161 0.40 -16.37 -39.46
C PHE A 161 1.92 -16.18 -39.34
N PRO A 162 2.80 -16.87 -40.09
CA PRO A 162 4.25 -16.72 -39.90
C PRO A 162 4.74 -15.27 -40.08
N MET A 163 4.22 -14.55 -41.07
CA MET A 163 4.58 -13.16 -41.31
C MET A 163 4.03 -12.22 -40.25
N ALA A 164 2.80 -12.44 -39.79
CA ALA A 164 2.22 -11.66 -38.71
C ALA A 164 2.92 -11.92 -37.38
N ALA A 165 3.28 -13.17 -37.10
CA ALA A 165 4.04 -13.54 -35.91
C ALA A 165 5.41 -12.86 -35.92
N ALA A 166 6.12 -12.91 -37.04
CA ALA A 166 7.40 -12.20 -37.19
C ALA A 166 7.24 -10.68 -37.01
N SER A 167 6.23 -10.07 -37.65
CA SER A 167 5.96 -8.63 -37.56
C SER A 167 5.66 -8.19 -36.12
N VAL A 168 4.73 -8.88 -35.43
CA VAL A 168 4.34 -8.55 -34.06
C VAL A 168 5.46 -8.80 -33.06
N SER A 169 6.20 -9.90 -33.23
CA SER A 169 7.33 -10.24 -32.35
C SER A 169 8.45 -9.21 -32.48
N LEU A 170 8.86 -8.88 -33.72
CA LEU A 170 9.87 -7.84 -33.94
C LEU A 170 9.38 -6.48 -33.42
N TYR A 171 8.09 -6.18 -33.55
CA TYR A 171 7.54 -4.90 -33.10
C TYR A 171 7.60 -4.77 -31.60
N ARG A 172 7.22 -5.82 -30.87
CA ARG A 172 7.34 -5.83 -29.42
C ARG A 172 8.79 -5.86 -28.97
N ALA A 173 9.67 -6.56 -29.68
CA ALA A 173 11.10 -6.55 -29.39
C ALA A 173 11.68 -5.14 -29.47
N LEU A 174 11.52 -4.47 -30.60
CA LEU A 174 12.00 -3.10 -30.79
C LEU A 174 11.32 -2.13 -29.83
N TYR A 175 10.02 -2.27 -29.58
CA TYR A 175 9.29 -1.37 -28.67
C TYR A 175 9.85 -1.43 -27.26
N PHE A 176 9.96 -2.64 -26.68
CA PHE A 176 10.48 -2.79 -25.31
C PHE A 176 11.96 -2.45 -25.22
N GLY A 177 12.77 -2.80 -26.23
CA GLY A 177 14.19 -2.43 -26.28
C GLY A 177 14.41 -0.92 -26.35
N VAL A 178 13.75 -0.23 -27.28
CA VAL A 178 13.88 1.24 -27.43
C VAL A 178 13.30 1.95 -26.22
N PHE A 179 12.18 1.51 -25.68
CA PHE A 179 11.58 2.12 -24.50
C PHE A 179 12.52 2.02 -23.29
N ASP A 180 13.11 0.85 -23.04
CA ASP A 180 14.02 0.63 -21.91
C ASP A 180 15.33 1.41 -22.06
N ILE A 181 15.95 1.41 -23.25
CA ILE A 181 17.11 2.28 -23.53
C ILE A 181 16.75 3.74 -23.27
N SER A 182 15.61 4.20 -23.82
CA SER A 182 15.24 5.61 -23.76
C SER A 182 14.99 6.05 -22.32
N LYS A 183 14.38 5.17 -21.52
CA LYS A 183 14.18 5.37 -20.09
C LYS A 183 15.51 5.38 -19.33
N TYR A 184 16.39 4.43 -19.61
CA TYR A 184 17.71 4.36 -18.99
C TYR A 184 18.58 5.59 -19.29
N ILE A 185 18.60 6.06 -20.54
CA ILE A 185 19.34 7.28 -20.94
C ILE A 185 18.78 8.50 -20.20
N TRP A 186 17.45 8.58 -20.05
CA TRP A 186 16.82 9.66 -19.29
C TRP A 186 17.20 9.58 -17.81
N GLU A 187 17.17 8.39 -17.21
CA GLU A 187 17.58 8.16 -15.80
C GLU A 187 19.04 8.59 -15.57
N LEU A 188 19.93 8.36 -16.55
CA LEU A 188 21.34 8.76 -16.49
C LEU A 188 21.55 10.28 -16.58
N HIS A 189 20.68 11.00 -17.29
CA HIS A 189 20.80 12.45 -17.56
C HIS A 189 19.66 13.26 -16.95
N LYS A 190 19.02 12.78 -15.87
CA LYS A 190 17.87 13.46 -15.29
C LYS A 190 18.28 14.83 -14.73
N PRO A 191 17.53 15.92 -15.02
CA PRO A 191 17.79 17.23 -14.45
C PRO A 191 17.70 17.23 -12.91
N GLU A 192 18.43 18.12 -12.23
CA GLU A 192 18.42 18.23 -10.76
C GLU A 192 17.01 18.40 -10.17
N ALA A 193 16.12 19.10 -10.88
CA ALA A 193 14.71 19.25 -10.51
C ALA A 193 13.96 17.90 -10.33
N TYR A 194 14.49 16.80 -10.87
CA TYR A 194 13.92 15.46 -10.77
C TYR A 194 14.86 14.46 -10.07
N ALA A 195 15.89 14.93 -9.36
CA ALA A 195 16.90 14.08 -8.71
C ALA A 195 16.29 13.06 -7.74
N ASN A 196 15.30 13.49 -6.95
CA ASN A 196 14.63 12.65 -5.94
C ASN A 196 13.52 11.74 -6.52
N MET A 197 13.23 11.82 -7.82
CA MET A 197 12.24 10.96 -8.46
C MET A 197 12.88 9.67 -8.98
N ALA A 198 12.36 8.54 -8.51
CA ALA A 198 12.77 7.20 -8.96
C ALA A 198 12.19 6.82 -10.34
N LYS A 199 11.18 7.54 -10.83
CA LYS A 199 10.51 7.28 -12.13
C LYS A 199 10.34 8.57 -12.91
N PRO A 200 10.38 8.53 -14.26
CA PRO A 200 10.05 9.70 -15.06
C PRO A 200 8.62 10.17 -14.79
N PRO A 201 8.37 11.49 -14.71
CA PRO A 201 7.03 12.04 -14.72
C PRO A 201 6.21 11.51 -15.90
N ILE A 202 4.88 11.42 -15.73
CA ILE A 202 3.99 10.77 -16.71
C ILE A 202 4.12 11.34 -18.12
N TYR A 203 4.34 12.64 -18.29
CA TYR A 203 4.51 13.27 -19.60
C TYR A 203 5.82 12.86 -20.28
N ILE A 204 6.91 12.68 -19.52
CA ILE A 204 8.18 12.18 -20.04
C ILE A 204 8.01 10.71 -20.43
N GLU A 205 7.42 9.90 -19.56
CA GLU A 205 7.18 8.49 -19.86
C GLU A 205 6.32 8.30 -21.13
N LEU A 206 5.31 9.16 -21.31
CA LEU A 206 4.51 9.22 -22.54
C LEU A 206 5.34 9.59 -23.77
N LEU A 207 6.28 10.54 -23.67
CA LEU A 207 7.18 10.91 -24.76
C LEU A 207 8.14 9.77 -25.12
N LEU A 208 8.71 9.08 -24.13
CA LEU A 208 9.59 7.92 -24.36
C LEU A 208 8.80 6.75 -24.99
N ALA A 209 7.59 6.47 -24.49
CA ALA A 209 6.70 5.46 -25.07
C ALA A 209 6.29 5.81 -26.51
N GLN A 210 6.04 7.10 -26.79
CA GLN A 210 5.72 7.56 -28.13
C GLN A 210 6.92 7.42 -29.07
N ASN A 211 8.14 7.74 -28.62
CA ASN A 211 9.37 7.51 -29.37
C ASN A 211 9.52 6.02 -29.72
N ALA A 212 9.43 5.14 -28.72
CA ALA A 212 9.51 3.70 -28.92
C ALA A 212 8.46 3.19 -29.92
N THR A 213 7.23 3.71 -29.82
CA THR A 213 6.12 3.37 -30.72
C THR A 213 6.41 3.78 -32.16
N VAL A 214 6.86 5.01 -32.38
CA VAL A 214 7.14 5.58 -33.72
C VAL A 214 8.32 4.86 -34.36
N SER A 215 9.43 4.72 -33.63
CA SER A 215 10.65 4.04 -34.10
C SER A 215 10.36 2.59 -34.49
N SER A 216 9.65 1.84 -33.64
CA SER A 216 9.32 0.44 -33.90
C SER A 216 8.32 0.28 -35.05
N SER A 217 7.33 1.18 -35.13
CA SER A 217 6.34 1.18 -36.20
C SER A 217 6.97 1.52 -37.55
N LEU A 218 7.93 2.46 -37.59
CA LEU A 218 8.64 2.83 -38.81
C LEU A 218 9.46 1.66 -39.34
N VAL A 219 10.21 0.96 -38.48
CA VAL A 219 11.06 -0.16 -38.92
C VAL A 219 10.23 -1.33 -39.47
N LEU A 220 9.05 -1.60 -38.91
CA LEU A 220 8.30 -2.83 -39.20
C LEU A 220 7.04 -2.65 -40.03
N TYR A 221 6.77 -1.44 -40.47
CA TYR A 221 5.66 -1.13 -41.38
C TYR A 221 5.61 -2.02 -42.64
N PRO A 222 6.74 -2.37 -43.30
CA PRO A 222 6.73 -3.26 -44.45
C PRO A 222 6.21 -4.67 -44.13
N LEU A 223 6.63 -5.23 -42.99
CA LEU A 223 6.26 -6.59 -42.60
C LEU A 223 4.79 -6.69 -42.22
N ASP A 224 4.24 -5.69 -41.52
CA ASP A 224 2.80 -5.61 -41.23
C ASP A 224 2.00 -5.54 -42.54
N THR A 225 2.44 -4.71 -43.50
CA THR A 225 1.79 -4.60 -44.82
C THR A 225 1.75 -5.94 -45.58
N ILE A 226 2.85 -6.69 -45.58
CA ILE A 226 2.91 -8.01 -46.22
C ILE A 226 1.95 -9.00 -45.53
N ALA A 227 1.98 -9.05 -44.18
CA ALA A 227 1.12 -9.94 -43.42
C ALA A 227 -0.38 -9.67 -43.66
N ARG A 228 -0.79 -8.40 -43.66
CA ARG A 228 -2.19 -7.99 -43.90
C ARG A 228 -2.67 -8.39 -45.30
N ARG A 229 -1.85 -8.18 -46.34
CA ARG A 229 -2.20 -8.58 -47.71
C ARG A 229 -2.35 -10.08 -47.85
N MET A 230 -1.50 -10.87 -47.19
CA MET A 230 -1.64 -12.33 -47.17
C MET A 230 -2.94 -12.78 -46.50
N MET A 231 -3.33 -12.17 -45.38
CA MET A 231 -4.61 -12.50 -44.70
C MET A 231 -5.84 -12.29 -45.60
N LEU A 232 -5.79 -11.36 -46.54
CA LEU A 232 -6.90 -11.03 -47.43
C LEU A 232 -7.11 -12.06 -48.56
N ASP A 233 -6.18 -12.98 -48.79
CA ASP A 233 -6.31 -14.03 -49.80
C ASP A 233 -6.96 -15.32 -49.28
N SER A 234 -7.03 -15.48 -47.96
CA SER A 234 -7.79 -16.56 -47.31
C SER A 234 -9.29 -16.45 -47.64
N GLY A 235 -10.01 -17.56 -47.76
CA GLY A 235 -11.44 -17.61 -48.08
C GLY A 235 -11.79 -17.39 -49.56
N ARG A 236 -10.81 -17.13 -50.44
CA ARG A 236 -10.99 -17.01 -51.90
C ARG A 236 -10.94 -18.36 -52.61
N ARG A 237 -11.62 -18.46 -53.76
CA ARG A 237 -11.45 -19.59 -54.70
C ARG A 237 -9.98 -19.64 -55.13
N LYS A 238 -9.45 -20.85 -55.33
CA LYS A 238 -8.02 -21.06 -55.65
C LYS A 238 -7.56 -20.25 -56.87
N GLU A 239 -8.43 -20.07 -57.87
CA GLU A 239 -8.20 -19.29 -59.09
C GLU A 239 -8.09 -17.77 -58.88
N LEU A 240 -8.60 -17.25 -57.73
CA LEU A 240 -8.62 -15.81 -57.38
C LEU A 240 -7.62 -15.45 -56.27
N ARG A 241 -6.74 -16.38 -55.88
CA ARG A 241 -5.66 -16.12 -54.92
C ARG A 241 -4.50 -15.44 -55.64
N LEU A 242 -4.06 -14.31 -55.13
CA LEU A 242 -2.96 -13.54 -55.70
C LEU A 242 -1.61 -14.01 -55.15
N PHE A 243 -1.59 -14.54 -53.93
CA PHE A 243 -0.37 -14.82 -53.18
C PHE A 243 -0.41 -16.19 -52.51
N ASN A 244 0.61 -17.01 -52.77
CA ASN A 244 0.81 -18.29 -52.08
C ASN A 244 1.99 -18.23 -51.11
N LYS A 245 2.98 -17.39 -51.40
CA LYS A 245 4.18 -17.16 -50.58
C LYS A 245 4.33 -15.67 -50.25
N PRO A 246 4.96 -15.32 -49.11
CA PRO A 246 5.27 -13.92 -48.78
C PRO A 246 6.11 -13.22 -49.85
N GLN A 247 6.98 -13.98 -50.53
CA GLN A 247 7.83 -13.50 -51.63
C GLN A 247 6.99 -12.94 -52.80
N ASP A 248 5.84 -13.53 -53.08
CA ASP A 248 4.93 -13.08 -54.14
C ASP A 248 4.41 -11.67 -53.83
N VAL A 249 4.10 -11.39 -52.55
CA VAL A 249 3.62 -10.08 -52.09
C VAL A 249 4.73 -9.04 -52.19
N VAL A 250 5.94 -9.39 -51.77
CA VAL A 250 7.12 -8.51 -51.84
C VAL A 250 7.42 -8.14 -53.29
N TYR A 251 7.48 -9.14 -54.18
CA TYR A 251 7.72 -8.94 -55.60
C TYR A 251 6.63 -8.06 -56.25
N ALA A 252 5.36 -8.31 -55.91
CA ALA A 252 4.23 -7.52 -56.42
C ALA A 252 4.26 -6.05 -55.95
N ILE A 253 4.63 -5.78 -54.69
CA ILE A 253 4.75 -4.40 -54.18
C ILE A 253 5.95 -3.71 -54.81
N TYR A 254 7.11 -4.36 -54.81
CA TYR A 254 8.36 -3.78 -55.28
C TYR A 254 8.31 -3.41 -56.77
N ASN A 255 7.80 -4.30 -57.62
CA ASN A 255 7.72 -4.03 -59.06
C ASN A 255 6.71 -2.94 -59.42
N LYS A 256 5.66 -2.76 -58.61
CA LYS A 256 4.59 -1.80 -58.91
C LYS A 256 4.84 -0.41 -58.33
N HIS A 257 5.44 -0.35 -57.13
CA HIS A 257 5.53 0.89 -56.35
C HIS A 257 6.94 1.15 -55.77
N GLY A 258 7.92 0.28 -56.04
CA GLY A 258 9.26 0.35 -55.47
C GLY A 258 9.27 0.22 -53.94
N ILE A 259 10.38 0.62 -53.31
CA ILE A 259 10.56 0.60 -51.85
C ILE A 259 9.51 1.48 -51.14
N ARG A 260 9.10 2.59 -51.77
CA ARG A 260 8.05 3.48 -51.22
C ARG A 260 6.70 2.78 -51.12
N GLY A 261 6.43 1.76 -51.93
CA GLY A 261 5.21 0.95 -51.90
C GLY A 261 4.95 0.26 -50.57
N PHE A 262 6.01 -0.09 -49.82
CA PHE A 262 5.88 -0.70 -48.50
C PHE A 262 5.47 0.31 -47.41
N TYR A 263 5.61 1.62 -47.67
CA TYR A 263 5.36 2.71 -46.72
C TYR A 263 4.26 3.69 -47.18
N LYS A 264 3.71 3.53 -48.39
CA LYS A 264 2.84 4.52 -49.04
C LYS A 264 1.44 4.58 -48.42
N LEU A 265 1.06 5.76 -47.92
CA LEU A 265 -0.32 6.26 -47.74
C LEU A 265 -0.44 7.47 -48.68
N GLU A 266 -1.00 7.34 -49.89
CA GLU A 266 -0.87 8.40 -50.92
C GLU A 266 -1.84 9.60 -50.74
N LYS A 267 -1.39 10.75 -51.29
CA LYS A 267 -1.78 12.16 -51.09
C LYS A 267 -3.03 12.63 -51.85
N THR A 268 -3.68 13.63 -51.24
CA THR A 268 -4.76 14.51 -51.71
C THR A 268 -4.38 15.42 -52.89
N VAL A 269 -5.25 15.53 -53.90
CA VAL A 269 -5.35 16.68 -54.84
C VAL A 269 -6.83 17.10 -54.87
N TYR A 270 -7.09 18.38 -54.62
CA TYR A 270 -8.41 19.01 -54.72
C TYR A 270 -8.77 19.26 -56.19
N LEU A 271 -10.02 19.00 -56.57
CA LEU A 271 -10.73 19.68 -57.66
C LEU A 271 -12.24 19.63 -57.39
N ASN A 272 -12.87 20.79 -57.54
CA ASN A 272 -14.29 21.09 -57.36
C ASN A 272 -15.19 20.21 -58.24
N ASP A 273 -16.43 19.96 -57.80
CA ASP A 273 -17.62 20.39 -58.55
C ASP A 273 -18.93 20.23 -57.76
N LYS A 274 -19.84 21.19 -58.01
CA LYS A 274 -21.21 21.33 -57.51
C LYS A 274 -22.16 20.34 -58.21
N MET A 275 -23.22 19.90 -57.52
CA MET A 275 -24.61 19.79 -58.03
C MET A 275 -25.54 19.34 -56.88
N VAL A 276 -26.50 20.16 -56.47
CA VAL A 276 -27.93 20.22 -56.91
C VAL A 276 -28.72 18.97 -56.52
N VAL A 277 -29.71 19.16 -55.65
CA VAL A 277 -30.82 18.23 -55.38
C VAL A 277 -32.10 19.08 -55.40
N ASP A 278 -32.92 18.85 -56.41
CA ASP A 278 -34.32 19.31 -56.47
C ASP A 278 -35.25 18.20 -56.01
N ASP A 279 -36.38 18.65 -55.46
CA ASP A 279 -37.54 17.92 -54.97
C ASP A 279 -38.21 17.03 -56.02
N LEU A 280 -39.03 16.07 -55.57
CA LEU A 280 -40.43 15.92 -56.02
C LEU A 280 -41.23 14.98 -55.10
N LYS A 281 -42.51 15.36 -54.95
CA LYS A 281 -43.57 14.84 -54.08
C LYS A 281 -44.31 13.63 -54.69
N ASP A 282 -45.17 13.01 -53.87
CA ASP A 282 -46.58 12.63 -54.12
C ASP A 282 -46.95 11.41 -53.22
N HIS A 283 -48.17 11.16 -52.73
CA HIS A 283 -49.50 11.76 -52.88
C HIS A 283 -50.35 11.35 -51.65
N ASP A 284 -51.36 12.16 -51.31
CA ASP A 284 -52.37 11.93 -50.27
C ASP A 284 -53.36 10.80 -50.57
N SER A 285 -53.92 10.20 -49.51
CA SER A 285 -55.28 9.65 -49.51
C SER A 285 -55.88 9.70 -48.10
N GLU A 286 -56.99 10.43 -47.98
CA GLU A 286 -57.84 10.55 -46.79
C GLU A 286 -58.55 9.22 -46.48
N ASP A 287 -58.75 8.92 -45.19
CA ASP A 287 -59.87 8.09 -44.76
C ASP A 287 -60.31 8.38 -43.31
N ASN A 288 -61.61 8.68 -43.23
CA ASN A 288 -62.58 8.78 -42.15
C ASN A 288 -62.18 8.57 -40.66
N VAL A 289 -62.58 9.56 -39.86
CA VAL A 289 -62.46 9.62 -38.40
C VAL A 289 -63.67 8.92 -37.74
N GLU A 290 -63.40 7.89 -36.93
CA GLU A 290 -64.32 7.40 -35.89
C GLU A 290 -63.83 7.86 -34.51
N GLU A 291 -64.73 8.45 -33.71
CA GLU A 291 -64.46 8.90 -32.33
C GLU A 291 -64.05 7.75 -31.39
N ILE A 292 -62.88 7.87 -30.74
CA ILE A 292 -62.41 6.88 -29.75
C ILE A 292 -62.15 7.53 -28.38
N LYS A 293 -62.78 6.94 -27.36
CA LYS A 293 -62.70 7.29 -25.93
C LYS A 293 -61.25 7.38 -25.40
N PRO A 294 -60.98 8.27 -24.42
CA PRO A 294 -59.63 8.51 -23.91
C PRO A 294 -58.99 7.27 -23.26
N PRO A 295 -57.67 7.05 -23.44
CA PRO A 295 -56.98 5.91 -22.88
C PRO A 295 -56.90 6.00 -21.34
N LYS A 296 -57.18 4.88 -20.66
CA LYS A 296 -56.96 4.72 -19.21
C LYS A 296 -55.49 5.00 -18.87
N CYS A 297 -55.21 5.56 -17.69
CA CYS A 297 -53.85 5.91 -17.23
C CYS A 297 -52.81 4.77 -17.41
N LEU A 298 -53.22 3.52 -17.16
CA LEU A 298 -52.38 2.33 -17.36
C LEU A 298 -51.88 2.17 -18.81
N LYS A 299 -52.68 2.56 -19.81
CA LYS A 299 -52.27 2.55 -21.22
C LYS A 299 -51.17 3.59 -21.47
N ASN A 300 -51.31 4.81 -20.95
CA ASN A 300 -50.28 5.84 -21.08
C ASN A 300 -48.96 5.39 -20.44
N LEU A 301 -49.01 4.85 -19.22
CA LEU A 301 -47.83 4.33 -18.53
C LEU A 301 -47.14 3.21 -19.35
N ARG A 302 -47.93 2.28 -19.89
CA ARG A 302 -47.41 1.17 -20.70
C ARG A 302 -46.71 1.66 -21.97
N TRP A 303 -47.29 2.62 -22.68
CA TRP A 303 -46.68 3.17 -23.89
C TRP A 303 -45.42 3.98 -23.59
N TYR A 304 -45.45 4.79 -22.53
CA TYR A 304 -44.30 5.56 -22.08
C TYR A 304 -43.13 4.66 -21.63
N PHE A 305 -43.45 3.56 -20.93
CA PHE A 305 -42.47 2.54 -20.57
C PHE A 305 -41.90 1.80 -21.79
N MET A 306 -42.71 1.48 -22.80
CA MET A 306 -42.20 0.90 -24.05
C MET A 306 -41.27 1.87 -24.80
N GLU A 307 -41.58 3.16 -24.83
CA GLU A 307 -40.71 4.18 -25.41
C GLU A 307 -39.37 4.27 -24.68
N TYR A 308 -39.39 4.25 -23.35
CA TYR A 308 -38.18 4.17 -22.53
C TYR A 308 -37.38 2.91 -22.84
N CYS A 309 -38.00 1.72 -22.81
CA CYS A 309 -37.35 0.45 -23.10
C CYS A 309 -36.70 0.40 -24.50
N ASN A 310 -37.28 1.06 -25.50
CA ASN A 310 -36.73 1.07 -26.85
C ASN A 310 -35.50 1.98 -27.01
N ASN A 311 -35.40 3.01 -26.17
CA ASN A 311 -34.37 4.06 -26.29
C ASN A 311 -33.32 4.01 -25.17
N THR A 312 -33.55 3.27 -24.10
CA THR A 312 -32.62 3.18 -22.97
C THR A 312 -31.33 2.48 -23.34
N SER A 313 -30.23 2.96 -22.77
CA SER A 313 -28.93 2.31 -22.85
C SER A 313 -28.80 1.10 -21.90
N ILE A 314 -29.75 0.88 -20.99
CA ILE A 314 -29.69 -0.22 -20.02
C ILE A 314 -29.95 -1.55 -20.74
N HIS A 315 -29.00 -2.47 -20.60
CA HIS A 315 -29.09 -3.77 -21.26
C HIS A 315 -30.27 -4.57 -20.72
N GLY A 316 -30.90 -5.37 -21.59
CA GLY A 316 -32.04 -6.22 -21.23
C GLY A 316 -33.41 -5.52 -21.26
N PHE A 317 -33.50 -4.23 -20.91
CA PHE A 317 -34.76 -3.49 -20.87
C PHE A 317 -35.45 -3.38 -22.24
N LYS A 318 -34.67 -3.33 -23.33
CA LYS A 318 -35.18 -3.35 -24.69
C LYS A 318 -36.06 -4.57 -24.98
N TYR A 319 -35.71 -5.74 -24.46
CA TYR A 319 -36.44 -6.97 -24.70
C TYR A 319 -37.79 -7.03 -23.96
N LEU A 320 -37.98 -6.20 -22.92
CA LEU A 320 -39.28 -6.04 -22.26
C LEU A 320 -40.24 -5.15 -23.08
N GLY A 321 -39.70 -4.13 -23.74
CA GLY A 321 -40.44 -3.15 -24.54
C GLY A 321 -40.83 -3.61 -25.96
N GLU A 322 -40.06 -4.50 -26.58
CA GLU A 322 -40.36 -5.01 -27.93
C GLU A 322 -41.68 -5.82 -27.99
N ARG A 323 -42.37 -5.83 -29.14
CA ARG A 323 -43.57 -6.65 -29.38
C ARG A 323 -43.17 -8.12 -29.58
N ARG A 324 -42.94 -8.84 -28.48
CA ARG A 324 -42.55 -10.27 -28.42
C ARG A 324 -43.59 -11.11 -27.67
N SER A 325 -43.45 -12.44 -27.77
CA SER A 325 -44.26 -13.40 -27.02
C SER A 325 -44.12 -13.19 -25.50
N SER A 326 -45.17 -13.48 -24.74
CA SER A 326 -45.15 -13.31 -23.28
C SER A 326 -44.07 -14.16 -22.60
N ILE A 327 -43.75 -15.34 -23.17
CA ILE A 327 -42.73 -16.26 -22.66
C ILE A 327 -41.33 -15.63 -22.76
N GLU A 328 -40.99 -15.02 -23.89
CA GLU A 328 -39.70 -14.34 -24.06
C GLU A 328 -39.55 -13.16 -23.09
N LYS A 329 -40.63 -12.41 -22.84
CA LYS A 329 -40.61 -11.30 -21.89
C LYS A 329 -40.40 -11.77 -20.46
N ILE A 330 -41.04 -12.87 -20.07
CA ILE A 330 -40.85 -13.49 -18.75
C ILE A 330 -39.40 -13.97 -18.60
N TRP A 331 -38.83 -14.61 -19.62
CA TRP A 331 -37.43 -15.04 -19.59
C TRP A 331 -36.47 -13.87 -19.35
N TRP A 332 -36.60 -12.79 -20.13
CA TRP A 332 -35.75 -11.60 -19.96
C TRP A 332 -35.99 -10.88 -18.62
N ALA A 333 -37.21 -10.89 -18.10
CA ALA A 333 -37.51 -10.36 -16.77
C ALA A 333 -36.79 -11.16 -15.66
N VAL A 334 -36.79 -12.51 -15.76
CA VAL A 334 -36.06 -13.38 -14.82
C VAL A 334 -34.55 -13.12 -14.89
N VAL A 335 -33.98 -13.05 -16.10
CA VAL A 335 -32.54 -12.77 -16.31
C VAL A 335 -32.15 -11.41 -15.74
N LEU A 336 -32.95 -10.37 -15.98
CA LEU A 336 -32.72 -9.03 -15.42
C LEU A 336 -32.80 -9.03 -13.89
N THR A 337 -33.77 -9.73 -13.32
CA THR A 337 -33.95 -9.83 -11.87
C THR A 337 -32.77 -10.54 -11.23
N PHE A 338 -32.31 -11.65 -11.82
CA PHE A 338 -31.13 -12.37 -11.36
C PHE A 338 -29.87 -11.52 -11.49
N SER A 339 -29.67 -10.85 -12.64
CA SER A 339 -28.52 -9.95 -12.85
C SER A 339 -28.48 -8.82 -11.82
N LEU A 340 -29.63 -8.17 -11.56
CA LEU A 340 -29.75 -7.12 -10.56
C LEU A 340 -29.48 -7.65 -9.15
N TYR A 341 -29.99 -8.84 -8.82
CA TYR A 341 -29.78 -9.48 -7.52
C TYR A 341 -28.27 -9.67 -7.22
N TYR A 342 -27.51 -10.28 -8.13
CA TYR A 342 -26.07 -10.45 -7.93
C TYR A 342 -25.30 -9.14 -7.94
N CYS A 343 -25.69 -8.19 -8.78
CA CYS A 343 -25.08 -6.85 -8.80
C CYS A 343 -25.23 -6.16 -7.43
N VAL A 344 -26.44 -6.16 -6.86
CA VAL A 344 -26.70 -5.59 -5.53
C VAL A 344 -25.94 -6.33 -4.44
N THR A 345 -25.90 -7.66 -4.48
CA THR A 345 -25.13 -8.46 -3.51
C THR A 345 -23.64 -8.12 -3.55
N PHE A 346 -23.03 -8.04 -4.74
CA PHE A 346 -21.62 -7.67 -4.83
C PHE A 346 -21.33 -6.20 -4.48
N ILE A 347 -22.25 -5.28 -4.75
CA ILE A 347 -22.13 -3.89 -4.26
C ILE A 347 -22.19 -3.86 -2.74
N LYS A 348 -23.06 -4.67 -2.12
CA LYS A 348 -23.13 -4.80 -0.65
C LYS A 348 -21.82 -5.36 -0.08
N GLU A 349 -21.27 -6.42 -0.68
CA GLU A 349 -19.96 -6.96 -0.27
C GLU A 349 -18.83 -5.93 -0.43
N ALA A 350 -18.82 -5.18 -1.54
CA ALA A 350 -17.85 -4.10 -1.75
C ALA A 350 -18.01 -2.98 -0.73
N TYR A 351 -19.25 -2.63 -0.35
CA TYR A 351 -19.55 -1.67 0.70
C TYR A 351 -19.06 -2.15 2.06
N TYR A 352 -19.38 -3.40 2.44
CA TYR A 352 -18.91 -3.97 3.71
C TYR A 352 -17.40 -4.02 3.79
N LYS A 353 -16.72 -4.37 2.69
CA LYS A 353 -15.25 -4.36 2.64
C LYS A 353 -14.67 -2.94 2.78
N TRP A 354 -15.30 -1.96 2.14
CA TRP A 354 -14.89 -0.55 2.21
C TRP A 354 -15.07 0.02 3.62
N GLU A 355 -16.16 -0.33 4.30
CA GLU A 355 -16.49 0.14 5.65
C GLU A 355 -15.64 -0.58 6.73
N ARG A 356 -15.47 -1.90 6.63
CA ARG A 356 -14.80 -2.70 7.69
C ARG A 356 -13.28 -2.74 7.59
N SER A 357 -12.70 -2.45 6.42
CA SER A 357 -11.25 -2.58 6.22
C SER A 357 -10.69 -1.43 5.39
N PRO A 358 -10.70 -0.19 5.91
CA PRO A 358 -10.23 0.98 5.18
C PRO A 358 -8.70 1.09 5.08
N VAL A 359 -7.95 0.32 5.88
CA VAL A 359 -6.47 0.44 5.99
C VAL A 359 -5.77 -0.80 5.43
N ILE A 360 -4.64 -0.58 4.74
CA ILE A 360 -3.68 -1.61 4.35
C ILE A 360 -2.27 -1.23 4.82
N VAL A 361 -1.50 -2.23 5.24
CA VAL A 361 -0.07 -2.09 5.53
C VAL A 361 0.72 -2.49 4.30
N SER A 362 1.58 -1.59 3.83
CA SER A 362 2.49 -1.78 2.70
C SER A 362 3.89 -1.32 3.08
N PHE A 363 4.93 -1.78 2.38
CA PHE A 363 6.27 -1.22 2.57
C PHE A 363 6.42 0.11 1.83
N ALA A 364 7.17 1.04 2.41
CA ALA A 364 7.53 2.28 1.75
C ALA A 364 8.32 2.00 0.47
N THR A 365 8.17 2.87 -0.53
CA THR A 365 8.86 2.73 -1.82
C THR A 365 10.33 3.11 -1.77
N SER A 366 10.76 3.80 -0.71
CA SER A 366 12.13 4.27 -0.49
C SER A 366 12.60 3.88 0.90
N GLU A 367 13.87 3.49 1.01
CA GLU A 367 14.51 3.19 2.28
C GLU A 367 14.70 4.48 3.08
N THR A 368 14.62 4.37 4.41
CA THR A 368 14.85 5.47 5.34
C THR A 368 16.28 5.36 5.88
N PRO A 369 17.09 6.42 5.79
CA PRO A 369 18.45 6.41 6.31
C PRO A 369 18.48 6.59 7.83
N ILE A 370 19.48 5.99 8.49
CA ILE A 370 19.62 6.03 9.95
C ILE A 370 19.87 7.43 10.53
N TRP A 371 20.39 8.37 9.75
CA TRP A 371 20.57 9.76 10.19
C TRP A 371 19.26 10.54 10.27
N ASN A 372 18.17 10.03 9.71
CA ASN A 372 16.86 10.68 9.77
C ASN A 372 16.04 10.26 11.00
N VAL A 373 16.54 9.29 11.78
CA VAL A 373 15.89 8.78 12.98
C VAL A 373 16.84 8.90 14.17
N PRO A 374 16.30 9.06 15.39
CA PRO A 374 17.12 9.08 16.58
C PRO A 374 17.75 7.72 16.80
N PHE A 375 18.99 7.75 17.29
CA PHE A 375 19.57 6.59 17.94
C PHE A 375 18.69 6.20 19.14
N PRO A 376 18.47 4.90 19.42
CA PRO A 376 17.63 4.52 20.55
C PRO A 376 18.09 5.16 21.86
N ALA A 377 17.14 5.40 22.76
CA ALA A 377 17.51 5.58 24.14
C ALA A 377 18.00 4.23 24.69
N VAL A 378 19.18 4.25 25.32
CA VAL A 378 19.82 3.06 25.90
C VAL A 378 19.78 3.20 27.41
N THR A 379 18.87 2.46 28.05
CA THR A 379 18.78 2.43 29.50
C THR A 379 19.54 1.23 30.05
N ILE A 380 20.47 1.50 30.98
CA ILE A 380 21.34 0.52 31.62
C ILE A 380 20.97 0.44 33.09
N CYS A 381 20.57 -0.75 33.52
CA CYS A 381 20.16 -1.04 34.88
C CYS A 381 21.15 -2.02 35.54
N PRO A 382 21.94 -1.58 36.54
CA PRO A 382 22.77 -2.50 37.31
C PRO A 382 21.93 -3.56 38.05
N ARG A 383 22.42 -4.80 38.08
CA ARG A 383 21.84 -5.85 38.94
C ARG A 383 22.23 -5.65 40.40
N THR A 384 23.42 -5.10 40.65
CA THR A 384 23.84 -4.62 41.97
C THR A 384 23.00 -3.40 42.35
N LYS A 385 22.02 -3.57 43.25
CA LYS A 385 21.08 -2.50 43.62
C LYS A 385 21.61 -1.57 44.70
N ALA A 386 22.49 -2.07 45.57
CA ALA A 386 23.16 -1.30 46.59
C ALA A 386 24.62 -1.76 46.70
N ILE A 387 25.53 -0.81 46.87
CA ILE A 387 26.92 -1.11 47.19
C ILE A 387 26.95 -1.65 48.62
N LYS A 388 27.48 -2.86 48.81
CA LYS A 388 27.53 -3.53 50.12
C LYS A 388 28.20 -2.69 51.23
N THR A 389 29.17 -1.85 50.91
CA THR A 389 29.86 -0.96 51.86
C THR A 389 28.99 0.22 52.30
N LYS A 390 28.03 0.65 51.48
CA LYS A 390 27.03 1.68 51.84
C LYS A 390 25.82 1.07 52.52
N PHE A 391 25.29 -0.03 51.98
CA PHE A 391 24.16 -0.74 52.55
C PHE A 391 24.23 -2.25 52.24
N ASN A 392 24.37 -3.06 53.29
CA ASN A 392 24.46 -4.51 53.18
C ASN A 392 23.08 -5.15 53.39
N PHE A 393 22.38 -5.44 52.29
CA PHE A 393 21.02 -5.98 52.33
C PHE A 393 20.98 -7.38 52.96
N THR A 394 21.95 -8.24 52.63
CA THR A 394 22.05 -9.59 53.20
C THR A 394 22.18 -9.57 54.72
N GLU A 395 23.02 -8.69 55.25
CA GLU A 395 23.20 -8.54 56.70
C GLU A 395 21.92 -8.05 57.38
N MET A 396 21.26 -7.04 56.81
CA MET A 396 20.00 -6.53 57.34
C MET A 396 18.88 -7.59 57.31
N ALA A 397 18.78 -8.38 56.25
CA ALA A 397 17.81 -9.48 56.15
C ALA A 397 18.00 -10.54 57.25
N LEU A 398 19.25 -10.80 57.66
CA LEU A 398 19.56 -11.74 58.75
C LEU A 398 19.25 -11.14 60.13
N LEU A 399 19.49 -9.84 60.32
CA LEU A 399 19.24 -9.14 61.59
C LEU A 399 17.74 -8.99 61.88
N VAL A 400 16.95 -8.58 60.88
CA VAL A 400 15.49 -8.39 61.02
C VAL A 400 14.76 -9.70 61.35
N ASN A 401 15.32 -10.85 61.00
CA ASN A 401 14.75 -12.15 61.33
C ASN A 401 15.06 -12.60 62.77
N ASN A 402 16.01 -11.95 63.47
CA ASN A 402 16.53 -12.42 64.76
C ASN A 402 16.25 -11.49 65.95
N ASP A 403 16.04 -10.17 65.78
CA ASP A 403 15.93 -9.23 66.91
C ASP A 403 14.69 -8.32 66.87
N THR A 404 14.08 -8.12 68.05
CA THR A 404 12.92 -7.27 68.33
C THR A 404 13.24 -6.15 69.33
N GLU A 405 14.38 -5.45 69.20
CA GLU A 405 14.76 -4.39 70.15
C GLU A 405 14.73 -2.96 69.58
N GLU A 406 14.16 -2.04 70.38
CA GLU A 406 13.98 -0.61 70.11
C GLU A 406 15.31 0.18 70.19
N ASN A 407 16.24 -0.03 69.25
CA ASN A 407 17.42 0.82 69.07
C ASN A 407 17.15 1.88 67.98
N PRO A 408 17.27 3.21 68.24
CA PRO A 408 17.04 4.24 67.23
C PRO A 408 17.92 4.14 65.98
N ASP A 409 19.18 3.70 66.09
CA ASP A 409 20.05 3.43 64.93
C ASP A 409 19.55 2.23 64.10
N LEU A 410 18.81 1.32 64.73
CA LEU A 410 18.19 0.18 64.07
C LEU A 410 16.93 0.61 63.32
N VAL A 411 16.19 1.62 63.80
CA VAL A 411 14.98 2.15 63.12
C VAL A 411 15.33 2.73 61.74
N GLU A 412 16.40 3.53 61.64
CA GLU A 412 16.84 4.08 60.35
C GLU A 412 17.32 2.99 59.38
N LYS A 413 18.05 1.99 59.88
CA LYS A 413 18.48 0.83 59.09
C LYS A 413 17.30 -0.05 58.64
N ILE A 414 16.27 -0.22 59.47
CA ILE A 414 15.03 -0.91 59.11
C ILE A 414 14.28 -0.14 58.02
N LYS A 415 14.25 1.20 58.09
CA LYS A 415 13.67 2.03 57.04
C LYS A 415 14.37 1.85 55.70
N GLY A 416 15.71 1.88 55.68
CA GLY A 416 16.50 1.57 54.48
C GLY A 416 16.28 0.14 53.97
N PHE A 417 16.11 -0.82 54.87
CA PHE A 417 15.75 -2.20 54.51
C PHE A 417 14.38 -2.28 53.84
N ASN A 418 13.35 -1.62 54.38
CA ASN A 418 12.02 -1.54 53.77
C ASN A 418 12.07 -0.93 52.37
N TYR A 419 12.92 0.07 52.14
CA TYR A 419 13.13 0.67 50.82
C TYR A 419 13.76 -0.33 49.84
N MET A 420 14.82 -1.01 50.26
CA MET A 420 15.49 -2.02 49.43
C MET A 420 14.58 -3.22 49.14
N SER A 421 13.74 -3.64 50.08
CA SER A 421 12.77 -4.74 49.90
C SER A 421 11.71 -4.48 48.81
N MET A 422 11.55 -3.23 48.35
CA MET A 422 10.70 -2.92 47.19
C MET A 422 11.30 -3.42 45.87
N ILE A 423 12.64 -3.52 45.78
CA ILE A 423 13.38 -3.87 44.56
C ILE A 423 14.03 -5.25 44.69
N CYS A 424 14.60 -5.56 45.86
CA CYS A 424 15.22 -6.84 46.16
C CYS A 424 14.12 -7.89 46.39
N SER A 425 14.01 -8.89 45.49
CA SER A 425 13.09 -10.03 45.64
C SER A 425 13.56 -10.99 46.75
N SER A 426 13.40 -10.60 48.01
CA SER A 426 13.53 -11.58 49.10
C SER A 426 12.20 -12.31 49.26
N LYS A 427 12.21 -13.65 49.15
CA LYS A 427 11.13 -14.52 49.67
C LYS A 427 10.97 -14.43 51.19
N LEU A 428 11.62 -13.47 51.86
CA LEU A 428 11.35 -13.14 53.25
C LEU A 428 9.97 -12.48 53.30
N GLU A 429 8.97 -13.23 53.77
CA GLU A 429 7.74 -12.63 54.27
C GLU A 429 8.14 -11.77 55.48
N LEU A 430 8.21 -10.46 55.30
CA LEU A 430 8.44 -9.50 56.38
C LEU A 430 7.21 -9.53 57.31
N PHE A 431 7.35 -10.20 58.46
CA PHE A 431 6.31 -10.39 59.48
C PHE A 431 6.13 -9.18 60.41
N THR A 432 6.45 -7.97 59.98
CA THR A 432 6.32 -6.78 60.83
C THR A 432 5.00 -6.06 60.55
N ASP A 433 4.21 -5.80 61.61
CA ASP A 433 2.92 -5.09 61.57
C ASP A 433 3.10 -3.55 61.53
N ASP A 434 4.27 -3.08 61.09
CA ASP A 434 4.69 -1.68 61.10
C ASP A 434 4.03 -0.87 59.96
N GLU A 435 3.61 0.36 60.26
CA GLU A 435 3.04 1.27 59.25
C GLU A 435 4.06 1.64 58.17
N GLY A 436 5.36 1.73 58.52
CA GLY A 436 6.46 1.96 57.57
C GLY A 436 6.67 0.80 56.58
N ALA A 437 6.13 -0.39 56.87
CA ALA A 437 6.08 -1.51 55.94
C ALA A 437 4.88 -1.43 54.99
N ARG A 438 3.81 -0.69 55.35
CA ARG A 438 2.58 -0.54 54.54
C ARG A 438 2.67 0.57 53.50
N LEU A 439 3.17 1.73 53.91
CA LEU A 439 3.34 2.91 53.07
C LEU A 439 4.73 3.50 53.30
N ILE A 440 5.32 4.03 52.25
CA ILE A 440 6.67 4.61 52.26
C ILE A 440 6.59 6.09 51.90
N ASP A 441 7.45 6.91 52.53
CA ASP A 441 7.60 8.31 52.17
C ASP A 441 8.38 8.49 50.86
N PRO A 442 8.17 9.62 50.16
CA PRO A 442 8.94 10.03 48.98
C PRO A 442 10.47 9.92 49.03
N GLY A 443 11.07 9.89 50.23
CA GLY A 443 12.51 9.83 50.43
C GLY A 443 13.17 8.54 49.93
N ILE A 444 12.39 7.52 49.54
CA ILE A 444 12.90 6.30 48.88
C ILE A 444 13.81 6.61 47.69
N ILE A 445 13.45 7.60 46.85
CA ILE A 445 14.23 7.92 45.64
C ILE A 445 15.62 8.43 46.02
N ASN A 446 15.71 9.32 47.01
CA ASN A 446 16.98 9.86 47.49
C ASN A 446 17.86 8.77 48.12
N PHE A 447 17.27 7.88 48.91
CA PHE A 447 17.98 6.74 49.49
C PHE A 447 18.55 5.81 48.41
N LEU A 448 17.75 5.48 47.39
CA LEU A 448 18.22 4.65 46.28
C LEU A 448 19.37 5.31 45.53
N LEU A 449 19.30 6.62 45.29
CA LEU A 449 20.40 7.40 44.71
C LEU A 449 21.63 7.47 45.62
N GLU A 450 21.49 7.31 46.92
CA GLU A 450 22.63 7.29 47.83
C GLU A 450 23.36 5.94 47.81
N VAL A 451 22.61 4.84 47.86
CA VAL A 451 23.17 3.49 48.03
C VAL A 451 23.55 2.79 46.72
N HIS A 452 23.01 3.23 45.57
CA HIS A 452 23.29 2.61 44.28
C HIS A 452 24.77 2.76 43.86
N PRO A 453 25.24 1.91 42.91
CA PRO A 453 26.54 2.06 42.28
C PRO A 453 26.67 3.40 41.56
N ASP A 454 27.71 4.17 41.89
CA ASP A 454 28.00 5.41 41.18
C ASP A 454 28.44 5.09 39.75
N PHE A 455 27.66 5.59 38.79
CA PHE A 455 27.84 5.30 37.38
C PHE A 455 29.13 5.86 36.79
N ASN A 456 29.62 6.98 37.33
CA ASN A 456 30.89 7.58 36.91
C ASN A 456 32.10 6.69 37.29
N TYR A 457 32.02 5.95 38.39
CA TYR A 457 33.03 4.95 38.74
C TYR A 457 32.78 3.59 38.09
N THR A 458 31.53 3.28 37.80
CA THR A 458 31.14 2.02 37.15
C THR A 458 31.57 1.98 35.69
N VAL A 459 31.46 3.08 34.95
CA VAL A 459 31.87 3.17 33.53
C VAL A 459 33.30 3.68 33.43
N VAL A 460 34.23 2.80 33.07
CA VAL A 460 35.68 3.13 32.96
C VAL A 460 36.09 3.65 31.59
N ASN A 461 35.29 3.34 30.56
CA ASN A 461 35.55 3.81 29.21
C ASN A 461 34.20 4.02 28.52
N CYS A 462 33.98 5.21 27.98
CA CYS A 462 32.80 5.53 27.21
C CYS A 462 33.18 6.20 25.90
N SER A 463 32.65 5.68 24.78
CA SER A 463 32.80 6.30 23.47
C SER A 463 31.46 6.36 22.74
N TRP A 464 31.15 7.53 22.19
CA TRP A 464 30.02 7.76 21.30
C TRP A 464 30.52 8.19 19.93
N THR A 465 30.22 7.42 18.88
CA THR A 465 30.69 7.69 17.50
C THR A 465 32.22 7.83 17.37
N GLY A 466 32.97 7.12 18.22
CA GLY A 466 34.43 7.17 18.28
C GLY A 466 35.01 8.36 19.07
N ILE A 467 34.16 9.20 19.66
CA ILE A 467 34.56 10.32 20.52
C ILE A 467 34.42 9.88 21.98
N ASN A 468 35.45 10.07 22.80
CA ASN A 468 35.40 9.74 24.23
C ASN A 468 34.43 10.64 24.98
N CYS A 469 33.66 10.05 25.87
CA CYS A 469 32.69 10.75 26.73
C CYS A 469 33.23 11.00 28.15
N ASP A 470 34.49 10.61 28.43
CA ASP A 470 35.05 10.47 29.78
C ASP A 470 35.08 11.77 30.60
N ASP A 471 35.22 12.94 29.97
CA ASP A 471 35.26 14.23 30.70
C ASP A 471 33.87 14.70 31.17
N SER A 472 32.78 14.02 30.79
CA SER A 472 31.42 14.40 31.19
C SER A 472 30.36 13.31 30.96
N LEU A 473 30.51 12.14 31.58
CA LEU A 473 29.53 11.05 31.48
C LEU A 473 28.11 11.48 31.94
N ASP A 474 28.03 12.34 32.95
CA ASP A 474 26.78 12.96 33.44
C ASP A 474 26.06 13.84 32.40
N LYS A 475 26.68 14.16 31.26
CA LYS A 475 26.05 14.86 30.11
C LYS A 475 25.52 13.91 29.04
N PHE A 476 25.83 12.62 29.15
CA PHE A 476 25.41 11.59 28.21
C PHE A 476 24.38 10.65 28.80
N PHE A 477 24.44 10.43 30.12
CA PHE A 477 23.55 9.53 30.84
C PHE A 477 22.81 10.28 31.93
N VAL A 478 21.50 10.11 31.96
CA VAL A 478 20.62 10.67 32.98
C VAL A 478 20.16 9.52 33.89
N PRO A 479 20.16 9.69 35.23
CA PRO A 479 19.56 8.69 36.11
C PRO A 479 18.06 8.56 35.79
N THR A 480 17.53 7.35 35.80
CA THR A 480 16.13 7.04 35.48
C THR A 480 15.62 6.01 36.47
N ILE A 481 14.52 6.31 37.17
CA ILE A 481 13.89 5.37 38.11
C ILE A 481 13.00 4.41 37.34
N THR A 482 13.16 3.12 37.65
CA THR A 482 12.39 2.02 37.06
C THR A 482 11.90 1.09 38.16
N SER A 483 11.13 0.06 37.81
CA SER A 483 10.73 -0.99 38.77
C SER A 483 11.90 -1.79 39.35
N GLU A 484 13.10 -1.65 38.77
CA GLU A 484 14.34 -2.30 39.20
C GLU A 484 15.26 -1.36 40.01
N GLY A 485 14.79 -0.16 40.36
CA GLY A 485 15.57 0.87 41.06
C GLY A 485 16.17 1.91 40.11
N VAL A 486 17.37 2.40 40.45
CA VAL A 486 18.09 3.43 39.68
C VAL A 486 18.78 2.79 38.48
N CYS A 487 18.46 3.30 37.29
CA CYS A 487 19.11 3.00 36.03
C CYS A 487 19.68 4.28 35.41
N TYR A 488 20.40 4.15 34.29
CA TYR A 488 20.99 5.27 33.57
C TYR A 488 20.64 5.22 32.09
N SER A 489 20.07 6.29 31.57
CA SER A 489 19.55 6.38 30.21
C SER A 489 20.40 7.30 29.34
N PHE A 490 20.99 6.74 28.31
CA PHE A 490 21.59 7.49 27.22
C PHE A 490 20.52 7.92 26.22
N ASN A 491 20.59 9.16 25.74
CA ASN A 491 19.74 9.68 24.66
C ASN A 491 18.22 9.62 24.91
N MET A 492 17.80 9.60 26.17
CA MET A 492 16.40 9.74 26.57
C MET A 492 16.05 11.23 26.72
N LEU A 493 14.85 11.64 26.32
CA LEU A 493 14.40 13.01 26.49
C LEU A 493 14.41 13.44 27.96
N ASP A 494 14.55 14.74 28.17
CA ASP A 494 14.48 15.31 29.51
C ASP A 494 13.08 15.10 30.11
N ARG A 495 13.04 15.07 31.44
CA ARG A 495 11.80 14.96 32.20
C ARG A 495 10.76 16.00 31.79
N ASP A 496 11.19 17.25 31.61
CA ASP A 496 10.29 18.35 31.23
C ASP A 496 9.66 18.10 29.85
N ASP A 497 10.26 17.28 28.99
CA ASP A 497 9.75 16.96 27.65
C ASP A 497 8.87 15.70 27.62
N ILE A 498 9.05 14.80 28.58
CA ILE A 498 8.27 13.55 28.72
C ILE A 498 7.00 13.77 29.55
N TYR A 499 7.12 14.39 30.72
CA TYR A 499 6.04 14.47 31.72
C TYR A 499 5.28 15.80 31.69
N THR A 500 4.01 15.76 32.09
CA THR A 500 3.18 16.96 32.35
C THR A 500 3.51 17.55 33.74
N SER A 501 2.94 18.72 34.02
CA SER A 501 3.07 19.38 35.34
C SER A 501 2.35 18.64 36.48
N ASP A 502 1.51 17.66 36.17
CA ASP A 502 0.65 16.98 37.14
C ASP A 502 1.36 15.85 37.92
N VAL A 503 2.53 15.44 37.44
CA VAL A 503 3.35 14.42 38.12
C VAL A 503 3.91 14.96 39.44
N ALA A 504 4.17 14.08 40.41
CA ALA A 504 4.63 14.44 41.74
C ALA A 504 6.05 15.03 41.78
N ALA A 505 6.29 15.98 42.68
CA ALA A 505 7.51 16.78 42.78
C ALA A 505 8.73 16.08 43.38
N ASP A 506 8.50 15.01 44.12
CA ASP A 506 9.54 14.10 44.57
C ASP A 506 10.09 13.22 43.43
N HIS A 507 9.21 12.83 42.49
CA HIS A 507 9.61 12.25 41.21
C HIS A 507 10.35 13.27 40.32
N PHE A 508 10.32 14.56 40.66
CA PHE A 508 10.88 15.66 39.87
C PHE A 508 12.30 16.09 40.25
N ASN A 509 12.68 16.00 41.54
CA ASN A 509 13.95 16.55 42.02
C ASN A 509 15.16 15.62 41.84
N ALA A 510 14.93 14.33 41.60
CA ALA A 510 15.98 13.31 41.44
C ALA A 510 16.69 13.35 40.07
N PHE A 511 16.16 14.07 39.08
CA PHE A 511 16.54 13.97 37.66
C PHE A 511 16.97 15.29 37.02
N LEU A 512 17.48 16.24 37.81
CA LEU A 512 17.64 17.66 37.47
C LEU A 512 18.79 18.01 36.49
N VAL A 513 19.05 17.22 35.46
CA VAL A 513 20.15 17.55 34.51
C VAL A 513 19.61 17.98 33.15
N LYS A 514 19.34 19.27 32.99
CA LYS A 514 19.00 19.87 31.69
C LYS A 514 20.21 19.82 30.75
N HIS A 515 20.18 18.92 29.77
CA HIS A 515 21.32 18.70 28.87
C HIS A 515 21.28 19.62 27.65
N GLN A 516 20.17 19.59 26.90
CA GLN A 516 19.97 20.33 25.65
C GLN A 516 18.47 20.37 25.33
N PRO A 517 17.93 21.47 24.79
CA PRO A 517 16.56 21.46 24.28
C PRO A 517 16.47 20.48 23.09
N PRO A 518 15.38 19.70 22.98
CA PRO A 518 15.20 18.83 21.83
C PRO A 518 15.05 19.67 20.56
N ALA A 519 15.73 19.25 19.49
CA ALA A 519 15.51 19.77 18.15
C ALA A 519 14.10 19.41 17.68
N GLU A 520 13.57 20.21 16.76
CA GLU A 520 12.32 19.87 16.08
C GLU A 520 12.53 18.63 15.22
N TRP A 521 12.04 17.50 15.74
CA TRP A 521 12.08 16.19 15.09
C TRP A 521 10.72 15.51 15.18
N SER A 522 10.30 14.88 14.09
CA SER A 522 9.07 14.09 14.03
C SER A 522 9.31 12.77 13.30
N LEU A 523 8.45 11.77 13.54
CA LEU A 523 8.52 10.49 12.82
C LEU A 523 8.13 10.64 11.34
N GLU A 524 7.35 11.67 11.03
CA GLU A 524 6.79 11.99 9.75
C GLU A 524 7.81 12.71 8.85
N GLU A 525 8.47 13.73 9.38
CA GLU A 525 9.37 14.58 8.60
C GLU A 525 10.84 14.28 8.87
N GLY A 526 11.13 13.58 9.97
CA GLY A 526 12.50 13.34 10.43
C GLY A 526 13.08 14.59 11.10
N TYR A 527 14.39 14.76 10.98
CA TYR A 527 15.06 15.96 11.51
C TYR A 527 14.91 17.07 10.49
N ASN A 528 14.53 18.26 10.94
CA ASN A 528 14.45 19.44 10.08
C ASN A 528 15.80 19.68 9.35
N GLU A 529 15.77 20.16 8.10
CA GLU A 529 16.96 20.39 7.27
C GLU A 529 17.96 21.37 7.93
N ASP A 530 17.46 22.32 8.70
CA ASP A 530 18.27 23.29 9.47
C ASP A 530 18.82 22.72 10.79
N SER A 531 18.48 21.47 11.15
CA SER A 531 18.92 20.85 12.40
C SER A 531 20.40 20.50 12.35
N ASP A 532 21.14 20.86 13.41
CA ASP A 532 22.54 20.51 13.58
C ASP A 532 22.77 18.99 13.44
N LEU A 533 23.94 18.60 12.92
CA LEU A 533 24.39 17.20 12.83
C LEU A 533 24.42 16.55 14.21
N TYR A 534 24.65 17.33 15.26
CA TYR A 534 24.69 16.91 16.66
C TYR A 534 23.41 17.23 17.45
N ALA A 535 22.27 17.42 16.75
CA ALA A 535 20.96 17.65 17.36
C ALA A 535 20.57 16.57 18.40
N PHE A 536 19.74 16.98 19.37
CA PHE A 536 19.16 16.11 20.39
C PHE A 536 17.67 15.86 20.08
N PRO A 537 17.11 14.64 20.19
CA PRO A 537 17.79 13.38 20.48
C PRO A 537 18.87 13.08 19.45
N ARG A 538 19.96 12.46 19.91
CA ARG A 538 21.14 12.12 19.12
C ARG A 538 20.78 11.14 18.01
N ARG A 539 21.38 11.37 16.85
CA ARG A 539 21.36 10.49 15.67
C ARG A 539 22.78 10.08 15.33
N THR A 540 22.94 8.98 14.58
CA THR A 540 24.25 8.58 14.06
C THR A 540 24.28 8.70 12.54
N LEU A 541 25.47 8.98 12.01
CA LEU A 541 25.73 9.14 10.58
C LEU A 541 26.33 7.88 9.94
N LEU A 542 26.77 6.93 10.77
CA LEU A 542 27.47 5.73 10.33
C LEU A 542 26.89 4.49 11.02
N SER A 543 26.79 3.39 10.28
CA SER A 543 26.48 2.08 10.82
C SER A 543 27.75 1.37 11.32
N GLY A 544 27.58 0.30 12.10
CA GLY A 544 28.71 -0.45 12.66
C GLY A 544 29.29 0.18 13.92
N SER A 545 30.26 -0.50 14.55
CA SER A 545 30.78 -0.15 15.88
C SER A 545 31.34 1.27 16.00
N SER A 546 31.90 1.82 14.92
CA SER A 546 32.45 3.19 14.92
C SER A 546 31.37 4.27 14.97
N GLY A 547 30.12 3.98 14.59
CA GLY A 547 28.99 4.90 14.64
C GLY A 547 28.06 4.65 15.82
N GLY A 548 28.50 3.93 16.84
CA GLY A 548 27.68 3.48 17.96
C GLY A 548 28.15 3.98 19.33
N LEU A 549 27.55 3.39 20.36
CA LEU A 549 27.90 3.55 21.76
C LEU A 549 28.77 2.38 22.21
N ASP A 550 29.91 2.65 22.84
CA ASP A 550 30.84 1.66 23.39
C ASP A 550 31.09 1.98 24.87
N LEU A 551 30.82 1.01 25.74
CA LEU A 551 30.93 1.14 27.18
C LEU A 551 31.72 -0.03 27.77
N THR A 552 32.61 0.28 28.70
CA THR A 552 33.25 -0.72 29.57
C THR A 552 32.83 -0.47 31.01
N PHE A 553 32.24 -1.48 31.63
CA PHE A 553 31.82 -1.47 33.03
C PHE A 553 32.87 -2.14 33.92
N MET A 554 33.09 -1.59 35.10
CA MET A 554 33.88 -2.17 36.19
C MET A 554 32.96 -2.48 37.37
N THR A 555 33.03 -3.71 37.88
CA THR A 555 32.27 -4.13 39.07
C THR A 555 33.21 -4.75 40.08
N LEU A 556 33.31 -4.17 41.28
CA LEU A 556 34.10 -4.71 42.38
C LEU A 556 33.40 -5.94 42.97
N GLU A 557 34.15 -7.00 43.27
CA GLU A 557 33.59 -8.21 43.89
C GLU A 557 33.07 -7.94 45.32
N SER A 558 33.64 -6.95 46.02
CA SER A 558 33.20 -6.51 47.35
C SER A 558 31.79 -5.90 47.36
N ASP A 559 31.34 -5.37 46.22
CA ASP A 559 30.10 -4.60 46.13
C ASP A 559 28.90 -5.48 45.78
N LEU A 560 29.14 -6.75 45.44
CA LEU A 560 28.11 -7.69 45.06
C LEU A 560 27.32 -8.18 46.27
N ASP A 561 26.00 -7.97 46.24
CA ASP A 561 25.03 -8.61 47.14
C ASP A 561 24.17 -9.59 46.30
N TYR A 562 24.31 -10.88 46.57
CA TYR A 562 23.60 -11.93 45.84
C TYR A 562 22.19 -12.22 46.38
N LEU A 563 21.87 -11.75 47.60
CA LEU A 563 20.54 -11.88 48.17
C LEU A 563 19.59 -10.81 47.62
N CYS A 564 20.10 -9.58 47.45
CA CYS A 564 19.37 -8.53 46.76
C CYS A 564 19.42 -8.72 45.24
N GLY A 565 18.43 -9.44 44.71
CA GLY A 565 18.28 -9.71 43.28
C GLY A 565 18.17 -11.21 43.02
N ASP A 566 18.65 -11.63 41.86
CA ASP A 566 18.83 -13.05 41.52
C ASP A 566 20.33 -13.37 41.57
N ALA A 567 20.73 -14.65 41.59
CA ALA A 567 22.14 -15.07 41.55
C ALA A 567 22.90 -14.63 40.27
N LEU A 568 22.27 -13.85 39.39
CA LEU A 568 22.79 -13.34 38.13
C LEU A 568 23.19 -11.87 38.29
N GLN A 569 24.49 -11.59 38.14
CA GLN A 569 25.08 -10.25 38.22
C GLN A 569 25.37 -9.67 36.83
N GLY A 570 25.60 -8.36 36.75
CA GLY A 570 25.87 -7.63 35.52
C GLY A 570 24.89 -6.47 35.30
N TYR A 571 24.56 -6.21 34.04
CA TYR A 571 23.78 -5.06 33.61
C TYR A 571 22.67 -5.47 32.66
N ASP A 572 21.44 -5.04 32.95
CA ASP A 572 20.31 -5.17 32.03
C ASP A 572 20.24 -3.93 31.14
N VAL A 573 20.10 -4.15 29.83
CA VAL A 573 20.10 -3.09 28.82
C VAL A 573 18.77 -3.10 28.08
N ILE A 574 18.15 -1.93 27.99
CA ILE A 574 16.84 -1.72 27.37
C ILE A 574 16.98 -0.68 26.27
N LEU A 575 16.49 -1.01 25.08
CA LEU A 575 16.41 -0.09 23.95
C LEU A 575 14.96 0.39 23.82
N HIS A 576 14.76 1.71 23.77
CA HIS A 576 13.43 2.29 23.63
C HIS A 576 13.47 3.62 22.88
N HIS A 577 12.29 4.16 22.57
CA HIS A 577 12.18 5.48 22.00
C HIS A 577 12.61 6.57 23.01
N PRO A 578 13.31 7.64 22.59
CA PRO A 578 13.73 8.71 23.49
C PRO A 578 12.63 9.36 24.33
N ALA A 579 11.41 9.44 23.79
CA ALA A 579 10.25 10.05 24.46
C ALA A 579 9.40 9.05 25.30
N GLN A 580 9.93 7.87 25.61
CA GLN A 580 9.21 6.78 26.24
C GLN A 580 9.97 6.27 27.45
N LEU A 581 9.26 5.87 28.52
CA LEU A 581 9.91 5.30 29.69
C LEU A 581 10.40 3.86 29.47
N PRO A 582 11.55 3.47 30.06
CA PRO A 582 12.05 2.11 29.99
C PRO A 582 11.25 1.16 30.88
N ILE A 583 10.62 0.14 30.30
CA ILE A 583 9.92 -0.92 31.04
C ILE A 583 10.84 -2.14 31.20
N THR A 584 11.38 -2.32 32.40
CA THR A 584 12.37 -3.38 32.72
C THR A 584 11.85 -4.80 32.59
N LYS A 585 10.52 -5.01 32.57
CA LYS A 585 9.88 -6.34 32.45
C LYS A 585 9.38 -6.65 31.02
N ALA A 586 9.45 -5.70 30.09
CA ALA A 586 8.86 -5.84 28.74
C ALA A 586 9.87 -6.26 27.65
N GLY A 587 11.17 -6.28 27.95
CA GLY A 587 12.22 -6.74 27.04
C GLY A 587 13.56 -6.07 27.32
N TYR A 588 14.54 -6.85 27.78
CA TYR A 588 15.93 -6.43 28.00
C TYR A 588 16.88 -7.52 27.53
N PHE A 589 18.14 -7.14 27.28
CA PHE A 589 19.22 -8.09 27.14
C PHE A 589 20.29 -7.83 28.20
N ARG A 590 21.01 -8.87 28.61
CA ARG A 590 21.95 -8.80 29.73
C ARG A 590 23.39 -8.78 29.25
N VAL A 591 24.19 -7.95 29.91
CA VAL A 591 25.65 -7.95 29.86
C VAL A 591 26.15 -8.57 31.16
N GLY A 592 26.57 -9.83 31.10
CA GLY A 592 27.12 -10.54 32.25
C GLY A 592 28.51 -10.02 32.63
N LEU A 593 28.99 -10.40 33.82
CA LEU A 593 30.36 -10.11 34.26
C LEU A 593 31.38 -10.81 33.36
N ASN A 594 32.48 -10.14 33.00
CA ASN A 594 33.55 -10.67 32.13
C ASN A 594 33.08 -11.08 30.73
N GLN A 595 32.08 -10.38 30.18
CA GLN A 595 31.59 -10.61 28.82
C GLN A 595 31.77 -9.36 27.96
N ASP A 596 32.04 -9.58 26.67
CA ASP A 596 31.94 -8.58 25.61
C ASP A 596 30.67 -8.86 24.81
N VAL A 597 29.74 -7.90 24.86
CA VAL A 597 28.42 -7.99 24.25
C VAL A 597 28.29 -6.94 23.16
N ILE A 598 27.94 -7.40 21.96
CA ILE A 598 27.70 -6.56 20.79
C ILE A 598 26.22 -6.65 20.43
N ALA A 599 25.55 -5.51 20.34
CA ALA A 599 24.16 -5.37 19.93
C ALA A 599 24.09 -4.61 18.59
N GLY A 600 23.80 -5.34 17.51
CA GLY A 600 23.47 -4.76 16.22
C GLY A 600 21.99 -4.42 16.16
N VAL A 601 21.65 -3.13 16.16
CA VAL A 601 20.29 -2.60 16.21
C VAL A 601 19.72 -2.44 14.80
N SER A 602 18.46 -2.84 14.63
CA SER A 602 17.66 -2.64 13.43
C SER A 602 16.37 -1.90 13.80
N PRO A 603 16.15 -0.68 13.28
CA PRO A 603 14.90 0.04 13.52
C PRO A 603 13.73 -0.62 12.78
N ASN A 604 12.59 -0.71 13.46
CA ASN A 604 11.31 -1.11 12.90
C ASN A 604 10.34 0.06 13.01
N MET A 605 10.11 0.75 11.90
CA MET A 605 9.28 1.94 11.84
C MET A 605 7.97 1.66 11.11
N MET A 606 6.89 2.17 11.71
CA MET A 606 5.57 2.25 11.10
C MET A 606 5.15 3.70 10.97
N ARG A 607 4.78 4.09 9.75
CA ARG A 607 4.22 5.40 9.41
C ARG A 607 2.78 5.26 8.95
N THR A 608 1.95 6.24 9.20
CA THR A 608 0.56 6.29 8.78
C THR A 608 0.35 7.51 7.91
N SER A 609 -0.37 7.35 6.80
CA SER A 609 -0.66 8.45 5.88
C SER A 609 -1.67 9.45 6.48
N ASP A 610 -1.53 10.73 6.15
CA ASP A 610 -2.37 11.79 6.71
C ASP A 610 -3.84 11.65 6.28
N GLU A 611 -4.12 11.01 5.14
CA GLU A 611 -5.48 10.73 4.68
C GLU A 611 -6.26 9.83 5.65
N LEU A 612 -5.55 9.01 6.43
CA LEU A 612 -6.16 8.16 7.47
C LEU A 612 -6.58 8.96 8.71
N GLY A 613 -6.16 10.22 8.83
CA GLY A 613 -6.59 11.15 9.88
C GLY A 613 -8.10 11.34 9.95
N ARG A 614 -8.81 11.19 8.81
CA ARG A 614 -10.28 11.35 8.74
C ARG A 614 -11.09 10.16 9.29
N TYR A 615 -10.46 9.01 9.47
CA TYR A 615 -11.12 7.81 10.02
C TYR A 615 -11.15 7.89 11.56
N SER A 616 -12.01 7.13 12.21
CA SER A 616 -11.94 7.05 13.68
C SER A 616 -10.70 6.24 14.10
N ALA A 617 -10.19 6.48 15.31
CA ALA A 617 -9.05 5.73 15.85
C ALA A 617 -9.31 4.21 15.91
N ALA A 618 -10.57 3.79 16.12
CA ALA A 618 -10.97 2.39 16.11
C ALA A 618 -10.88 1.78 14.70
N ASP A 619 -11.33 2.49 13.66
CA ASP A 619 -11.29 1.97 12.28
C ASP A 619 -9.86 1.82 11.75
N ARG A 620 -8.95 2.70 12.18
CA ARG A 620 -7.53 2.66 11.81
C ARG A 620 -6.65 1.88 12.80
N ASN A 621 -7.20 1.40 13.92
CA ASN A 621 -6.51 0.66 14.98
C ASN A 621 -5.26 1.36 15.54
N CYS A 622 -5.23 2.69 15.55
CA CYS A 622 -4.11 3.47 16.10
C CYS A 622 -4.55 4.87 16.50
N TYR A 623 -3.78 5.49 17.41
CA TYR A 623 -3.95 6.88 17.80
C TYR A 623 -2.88 7.78 17.18
N PHE A 624 -3.31 8.88 16.57
CA PHE A 624 -2.45 10.03 16.33
C PHE A 624 -2.21 10.77 17.65
N VAL A 625 -1.14 11.57 17.70
CA VAL A 625 -0.77 12.36 18.89
C VAL A 625 -1.92 13.25 19.37
N THR A 626 -2.78 13.72 18.46
CA THR A 626 -3.94 14.56 18.75
C THR A 626 -5.18 13.81 19.23
N ASP A 627 -5.26 12.49 19.04
CA ASP A 627 -6.48 11.73 19.34
C ASP A 627 -6.69 11.49 20.83
N LYS A 628 -5.59 11.33 21.58
CA LYS A 628 -5.62 10.96 22.99
C LYS A 628 -4.45 11.62 23.72
N GLN A 629 -4.77 12.41 24.73
CA GLN A 629 -3.79 12.96 25.67
C GLN A 629 -3.77 12.12 26.94
N LEU A 630 -2.56 11.92 27.47
CA LEU A 630 -2.31 11.22 28.72
C LEU A 630 -2.26 12.25 29.86
N ARG A 631 -2.52 11.83 31.11
CA ARG A 631 -2.56 12.76 32.25
C ARG A 631 -1.17 13.19 32.67
N PHE A 632 -0.26 12.23 32.75
CA PHE A 632 1.10 12.38 33.26
C PHE A 632 2.13 12.51 32.14
N PHE A 633 1.83 12.07 30.91
CA PHE A 633 2.75 12.15 29.76
C PHE A 633 2.31 13.17 28.70
N LYS A 634 3.27 13.91 28.16
CA LYS A 634 3.03 14.93 27.10
C LYS A 634 2.73 14.32 25.73
N VAL A 635 3.38 13.20 25.42
CA VAL A 635 3.28 12.54 24.11
C VAL A 635 2.63 11.17 24.29
N TYR A 636 1.61 10.88 23.49
CA TYR A 636 0.95 9.59 23.52
C TYR A 636 1.86 8.49 22.94
N ASN A 637 2.13 7.47 23.75
CA ASN A 637 2.54 6.16 23.25
C ASN A 637 1.83 5.05 24.03
N GLN A 638 1.80 3.86 23.43
CA GLN A 638 1.04 2.73 23.98
C GLN A 638 1.56 2.29 25.35
N GLN A 639 2.88 2.30 25.56
CA GLN A 639 3.49 1.82 26.78
C GLN A 639 3.22 2.75 27.96
N ASP A 640 3.35 4.05 27.75
CA ASP A 640 3.04 5.07 28.76
C ASP A 640 1.54 5.08 29.10
N CYS A 641 0.67 4.90 28.09
CA CYS A 641 -0.78 4.71 28.32
C CYS A 641 -1.07 3.50 29.23
N LEU A 642 -0.41 2.36 28.97
CA LEU A 642 -0.55 1.16 29.78
C LEU A 642 0.01 1.37 31.19
N LEU A 643 1.08 2.15 31.35
CA LEU A 643 1.67 2.47 32.64
C LEU A 643 0.75 3.37 33.50
N GLU A 644 0.11 4.39 32.92
CA GLU A 644 -0.91 5.18 33.64
C GLU A 644 -2.11 4.33 34.04
N CYS A 645 -2.54 3.45 33.14
CA CYS A 645 -3.60 2.49 33.40
C CYS A 645 -3.25 1.54 34.55
N LEU A 646 -2.04 1.02 34.55
CA LEU A 646 -1.51 0.15 35.61
C LEU A 646 -1.42 0.89 36.95
N ALA A 647 -0.98 2.15 36.95
CA ALA A 647 -0.93 2.98 38.15
C ALA A 647 -2.34 3.19 38.74
N ASN A 648 -3.32 3.53 37.90
CA ASN A 648 -4.71 3.68 38.32
C ASN A 648 -5.32 2.37 38.84
N PHE A 649 -5.05 1.25 38.17
CA PHE A 649 -5.53 -0.06 38.59
C PHE A 649 -4.92 -0.49 39.94
N THR A 650 -3.62 -0.24 40.11
CA THR A 650 -2.90 -0.50 41.36
C THR A 650 -3.43 0.37 42.49
N LEU A 651 -3.69 1.66 42.23
CA LEU A 651 -4.30 2.57 43.21
C LEU A 651 -5.70 2.10 43.64
N ALA A 652 -6.55 1.68 42.69
CA ALA A 652 -7.89 1.18 43.00
C ALA A 652 -7.88 -0.14 43.79
N THR A 653 -6.91 -1.01 43.51
CA THR A 653 -6.81 -2.34 44.12
C THR A 653 -6.09 -2.30 45.48
N CYS A 654 -5.00 -1.55 45.57
CA CYS A 654 -4.08 -1.55 46.69
C CYS A 654 -4.10 -0.25 47.51
N GLY A 655 -4.83 0.78 47.10
CA GLY A 655 -4.91 2.07 47.80
C GLY A 655 -3.61 2.91 47.78
N CYS A 656 -2.62 2.48 47.01
CA CYS A 656 -1.32 3.12 46.82
C CYS A 656 -0.76 2.71 45.45
N VAL A 657 0.30 3.38 45.00
CA VAL A 657 1.00 3.04 43.75
C VAL A 657 2.44 2.62 44.02
N ASP A 658 3.06 1.89 43.10
CA ASP A 658 4.48 1.56 43.20
C ASP A 658 5.36 2.82 43.00
N PHE A 659 6.60 2.81 43.51
CA PHE A 659 7.44 4.01 43.59
C PHE A 659 7.82 4.60 42.23
N TYR A 660 7.94 3.74 41.22
CA TYR A 660 8.27 4.11 39.83
C TYR A 660 7.05 4.49 38.99
N MET A 661 5.84 4.22 39.48
CA MET A 661 4.60 4.52 38.73
C MET A 661 4.31 6.03 38.75
N PRO A 662 3.79 6.60 37.64
CA PRO A 662 3.42 8.00 37.59
C PRO A 662 2.25 8.28 38.56
N ARG A 663 2.36 9.39 39.30
CA ARG A 663 1.39 9.79 40.33
C ARG A 663 1.40 11.29 40.55
N ASP A 664 0.37 11.80 41.20
CA ASP A 664 0.34 13.17 41.76
C ASP A 664 0.86 13.20 43.21
N ASN A 665 1.11 14.40 43.74
CA ASN A 665 1.62 14.59 45.11
C ASN A 665 0.69 14.07 46.22
N SER A 666 -0.59 13.82 45.95
CA SER A 666 -1.55 13.35 46.95
C SER A 666 -1.58 11.83 47.08
N THR A 667 -1.01 11.12 46.10
CA THR A 667 -1.04 9.67 46.02
C THR A 667 0.11 9.06 46.82
N SER A 668 -0.20 8.12 47.71
CA SER A 668 0.79 7.44 48.57
C SER A 668 1.53 6.32 47.84
N ILE A 669 2.79 6.08 48.22
CA ILE A 669 3.64 5.00 47.69
C ILE A 669 3.44 3.73 48.53
N CYS A 670 3.26 2.59 47.86
CA CYS A 670 3.16 1.29 48.53
C CYS A 670 4.47 0.92 49.22
N GLY A 671 4.38 0.39 50.44
CA GLY A 671 5.52 -0.19 51.16
C GLY A 671 5.74 -1.67 50.88
N ALA A 672 6.82 -2.23 51.41
CA ALA A 672 7.25 -3.61 51.18
C ALA A 672 6.15 -4.66 51.49
N GLN A 673 5.32 -4.43 52.52
CA GLN A 673 4.21 -5.32 52.89
C GLN A 673 3.11 -5.33 51.81
N ARG A 674 2.88 -4.21 51.12
CA ARG A 674 1.90 -4.11 50.03
C ARG A 674 2.44 -4.57 48.69
N GLN A 675 3.72 -4.93 48.58
CA GLN A 675 4.30 -5.41 47.33
C GLN A 675 3.66 -6.70 46.81
N ARG A 676 3.11 -7.54 47.70
CA ARG A 676 2.27 -8.70 47.32
C ARG A 676 0.99 -8.25 46.61
N CYS A 677 0.36 -7.18 47.08
CA CYS A 677 -0.81 -6.58 46.43
C CYS A 677 -0.43 -5.95 45.08
N VAL A 678 0.65 -5.19 45.01
CA VAL A 678 1.13 -4.58 43.76
C VAL A 678 1.43 -5.64 42.70
N ASN A 679 2.11 -6.73 43.08
CA ASN A 679 2.34 -7.86 42.18
C ASN A 679 1.04 -8.54 41.74
N PHE A 680 0.08 -8.72 42.66
CA PHE A 680 -1.25 -9.24 42.32
C PHE A 680 -1.99 -8.31 41.35
N ALA A 681 -1.96 -7.00 41.58
CA ALA A 681 -2.58 -6.00 40.72
C ALA A 681 -1.95 -6.01 39.31
N ASN A 682 -0.62 -6.08 39.22
CA ASN A 682 0.10 -6.21 37.95
C ASN A 682 -0.35 -7.47 37.17
N THR A 683 -0.41 -8.63 37.82
CA THR A 683 -0.86 -9.88 37.16
C THR A 683 -2.32 -9.79 36.72
N LYS A 684 -3.21 -9.28 37.58
CA LYS A 684 -4.64 -9.15 37.26
C LYS A 684 -4.91 -8.14 36.16
N PHE A 685 -4.17 -7.04 36.12
CA PHE A 685 -4.23 -6.07 35.04
C PHE A 685 -3.88 -6.72 33.69
N LEU A 686 -2.78 -7.48 33.62
CA LEU A 686 -2.38 -8.19 32.39
C LEU A 686 -3.43 -9.22 31.94
N GLU A 687 -3.99 -10.00 32.87
CA GLU A 687 -5.08 -10.93 32.57
C GLU A 687 -6.29 -10.19 31.99
N SER A 688 -6.67 -9.06 32.58
CA SER A 688 -7.84 -8.28 32.16
C SER A 688 -7.69 -7.66 30.76
N GLU A 689 -6.49 -7.20 30.41
CA GLU A 689 -6.18 -6.65 29.08
C GLU A 689 -6.27 -7.74 28.00
N VAL A 690 -5.79 -8.95 28.31
CA VAL A 690 -5.89 -10.10 27.40
C VAL A 690 -7.35 -10.50 27.20
N SER A 691 -8.13 -10.61 28.28
CA SER A 691 -9.56 -10.91 28.21
C SER A 691 -10.33 -9.89 27.38
N PHE A 692 -10.10 -8.59 27.58
CA PHE A 692 -10.73 -7.52 26.81
C PHE A 692 -10.40 -7.62 25.31
N ARG A 693 -9.16 -7.98 24.95
CA ARG A 693 -8.76 -8.17 23.55
C ARG A 693 -9.39 -9.42 22.93
N ILE A 694 -9.56 -10.50 23.70
CA ILE A 694 -10.22 -11.73 23.24
C ILE A 694 -11.71 -11.48 22.99
N GLU A 695 -12.40 -10.79 23.90
CA GLU A 695 -13.83 -10.46 23.74
C GLU A 695 -14.11 -9.59 22.50
N ASN A 696 -13.17 -8.71 22.14
CA ASN A 696 -13.28 -7.86 20.96
C ASN A 696 -12.79 -8.52 19.66
N ALA A 697 -12.14 -9.70 19.72
CA ALA A 697 -11.55 -10.34 18.55
C ALA A 697 -12.57 -11.12 17.70
N GLU A 698 -13.51 -11.87 18.29
CA GLU A 698 -14.54 -12.63 17.55
C GLU A 698 -15.78 -12.92 18.43
N HIS A 699 -16.93 -13.23 17.79
CA HIS A 699 -18.19 -13.65 18.41
C HIS A 699 -18.02 -14.85 19.37
N PHE A 700 -17.58 -14.61 20.59
CA PHE A 700 -17.50 -15.62 21.64
C PHE A 700 -18.38 -15.20 22.80
N HIS A 701 -19.27 -16.10 23.24
CA HIS A 701 -20.19 -15.84 24.33
C HIS A 701 -19.42 -15.49 25.62
N PRO A 702 -19.96 -14.56 26.44
CA PRO A 702 -19.33 -14.17 27.69
C PRO A 702 -19.14 -15.41 28.56
N ILE A 703 -17.96 -15.55 29.14
CA ILE A 703 -17.76 -16.47 30.25
C ILE A 703 -18.51 -15.83 31.44
N ASP A 704 -19.77 -16.24 31.62
CA ASP A 704 -20.55 -15.97 32.81
C ASP A 704 -19.84 -16.61 34.02
N ASN A 705 -18.88 -15.89 34.60
CA ASN A 705 -18.37 -15.99 35.99
C ASN A 705 -17.01 -15.28 36.15
N VAL A 706 -16.88 -14.04 35.67
CA VAL A 706 -15.83 -13.13 36.18
C VAL A 706 -16.53 -12.11 37.08
N THR A 707 -16.61 -12.44 38.36
CA THR A 707 -17.18 -11.60 39.40
C THR A 707 -16.33 -10.35 39.65
N GLU A 708 -17.01 -9.20 39.71
CA GLU A 708 -16.83 -8.15 40.75
C GLU A 708 -15.42 -7.56 40.95
N TYR A 709 -14.68 -7.26 39.87
CA TYR A 709 -13.60 -6.27 39.92
C TYR A 709 -13.85 -5.24 38.81
N PHE A 710 -13.85 -3.96 39.17
CA PHE A 710 -13.92 -2.86 38.21
C PHE A 710 -12.64 -2.91 37.36
N VAL A 711 -12.75 -3.46 36.15
CA VAL A 711 -11.69 -3.42 35.15
C VAL A 711 -11.89 -2.15 34.32
N PRO A 712 -11.07 -1.10 34.48
CA PRO A 712 -11.11 0.02 33.56
C PRO A 712 -10.72 -0.48 32.16
N SER A 713 -11.58 -0.24 31.16
CA SER A 713 -11.25 -0.50 29.76
C SER A 713 -10.09 0.42 29.34
N CYS A 714 -8.89 -0.13 29.37
CA CYS A 714 -7.67 0.57 28.96
C CYS A 714 -7.56 0.54 27.44
N ASN A 715 -8.28 1.45 26.78
CA ASN A 715 -8.23 1.63 25.33
C ASN A 715 -6.88 2.25 24.91
N CYS A 716 -5.79 1.49 24.99
CA CYS A 716 -4.42 1.89 24.67
C CYS A 716 -3.98 1.27 23.33
N LEU A 717 -4.53 1.80 22.22
CA LEU A 717 -4.10 1.44 20.87
C LEU A 717 -2.65 1.91 20.62
N GLN A 718 -1.98 1.30 19.64
CA GLN A 718 -0.63 1.74 19.24
C GLN A 718 -0.67 3.16 18.66
N SER A 719 0.43 3.91 18.77
CA SER A 719 0.61 5.16 18.03
C SER A 719 0.56 4.90 16.51
N CYS A 720 -0.05 5.83 15.76
CA CYS A 720 -0.13 5.72 14.31
C CYS A 720 1.26 5.82 13.66
N ASN A 721 2.13 6.67 14.22
CA ASN A 721 3.54 6.74 13.88
C ASN A 721 4.34 6.18 15.07
N SER A 722 5.18 5.18 14.82
CA SER A 722 5.97 4.53 15.87
C SER A 722 7.27 3.97 15.33
N ILE A 723 8.32 4.00 16.15
CA ILE A 723 9.60 3.36 15.88
C ILE A 723 9.98 2.48 17.07
N ASN A 724 10.30 1.22 16.79
CA ASN A 724 10.82 0.25 17.75
C ASN A 724 12.23 -0.16 17.33
N TYR A 725 13.02 -0.68 18.26
CA TYR A 725 14.42 -1.03 18.02
C TYR A 725 14.66 -2.50 18.37
N ASP A 726 14.92 -3.31 17.36
CA ASP A 726 15.23 -4.72 17.53
C ASP A 726 16.75 -4.91 17.59
N ALA A 727 17.24 -5.62 18.60
CA ALA A 727 18.67 -5.87 18.79
C ALA A 727 19.06 -7.31 18.46
N THR A 728 20.06 -7.47 17.59
CA THR A 728 20.73 -8.74 17.36
C THR A 728 21.97 -8.81 18.24
N ILE A 729 21.99 -9.76 19.16
CA ILE A 729 23.01 -9.85 20.21
C ILE A 729 24.06 -10.91 19.85
N SER A 730 25.34 -10.54 19.98
CA SER A 730 26.48 -11.43 19.94
C SER A 730 27.26 -11.29 21.25
N GLN A 731 27.55 -12.40 21.92
CA GLN A 731 28.20 -12.41 23.22
C GLN A 731 29.45 -13.28 23.15
N SER A 732 30.53 -12.84 23.80
CA SER A 732 31.77 -13.59 23.94
C SER A 732 32.36 -13.39 25.32
N GLU A 733 33.01 -14.42 25.87
CA GLU A 733 33.77 -14.29 27.11
C GLU A 733 34.99 -13.40 26.89
N TRP A 734 35.19 -12.44 27.79
CA TRP A 734 36.28 -11.47 27.70
C TRP A 734 37.28 -11.66 28.84
N ASP A 735 38.38 -12.33 28.53
CA ASP A 735 39.51 -12.50 29.45
C ASP A 735 40.43 -11.26 29.40
N TRP A 736 39.92 -10.16 29.93
CA TRP A 736 40.62 -8.88 29.98
C TRP A 736 41.89 -8.94 30.86
N ARG A 737 41.93 -9.87 31.82
CA ARG A 737 43.07 -10.08 32.74
C ARG A 737 44.32 -10.50 31.97
N LYS A 738 44.19 -11.44 31.02
CA LYS A 738 45.30 -11.81 30.10
C LYS A 738 45.82 -10.62 29.32
N GLY A 739 44.92 -9.78 28.79
CA GLY A 739 45.29 -8.59 28.03
C GLY A 739 46.05 -7.56 28.87
N ARG A 740 45.60 -7.31 30.11
CA ARG A 740 46.27 -6.39 31.02
C ARG A 740 47.62 -6.89 31.51
N ASN A 741 47.75 -8.18 31.81
CA ASN A 741 49.00 -8.77 32.30
C ASN A 741 50.14 -8.69 31.26
N LEU A 742 49.82 -8.48 29.98
CA LEU A 742 50.79 -8.20 28.92
C LEU A 742 51.30 -6.74 28.94
N VAL A 743 50.54 -5.82 29.54
CA VAL A 743 50.80 -4.37 29.54
C VAL A 743 51.28 -3.87 30.91
N SER A 744 50.84 -4.48 32.01
CA SER A 744 51.18 -4.10 33.38
C SER A 744 51.99 -5.19 34.10
N SER A 745 53.13 -4.83 34.69
CA SER A 745 54.02 -5.77 35.42
C SER A 745 53.63 -6.00 36.88
N LYS A 746 52.48 -5.48 37.34
CA LYS A 746 52.01 -5.65 38.71
C LYS A 746 51.04 -6.82 38.80
N ASN A 747 51.42 -7.83 39.60
CA ASN A 747 50.52 -8.87 40.10
C ASN A 747 49.65 -8.28 41.22
N GLU A 748 48.74 -7.37 40.89
CA GLU A 748 47.65 -7.03 41.82
C GLU A 748 46.54 -8.07 41.68
N SER A 749 46.08 -8.61 42.82
CA SER A 749 44.90 -9.45 42.88
C SER A 749 43.68 -8.58 42.65
N ASP A 750 43.42 -8.22 41.40
CA ASP A 750 42.29 -7.39 41.01
C ASP A 750 40.98 -8.15 41.25
N SER A 751 40.36 -7.92 42.42
CA SER A 751 39.05 -8.47 42.82
C SER A 751 37.90 -7.71 42.16
N TYR A 752 37.96 -7.56 40.85
CA TYR A 752 36.91 -6.94 40.06
C TYR A 752 36.72 -7.63 38.72
N ASN A 753 35.60 -7.29 38.08
CA ASN A 753 35.18 -7.83 36.79
C ASN A 753 34.99 -6.67 35.80
N LEU A 754 35.41 -6.87 34.56
CA LEU A 754 35.18 -5.92 33.47
C LEU A 754 34.24 -6.53 32.45
N SER A 755 33.23 -5.77 32.04
CA SER A 755 32.30 -6.15 30.98
C SER A 755 32.24 -5.06 29.93
N ARG A 756 32.01 -5.42 28.66
CA ARG A 756 31.94 -4.47 27.56
C ARG A 756 30.61 -4.58 26.83
N LEU A 757 30.07 -3.43 26.44
CA LEU A 757 28.85 -3.30 25.66
C LEU A 757 29.08 -2.39 24.46
N ARG A 758 28.78 -2.89 23.26
CA ARG A 758 28.81 -2.13 22.01
C ARG A 758 27.45 -2.16 21.34
N ILE A 759 26.86 -0.99 21.09
CA ILE A 759 25.54 -0.85 20.46
C ILE A 759 25.68 0.03 19.22
N TYR A 760 25.22 -0.45 18.07
CA TYR A 760 25.27 0.31 16.82
C TYR A 760 24.15 -0.09 15.87
N PHE A 761 23.80 0.75 14.89
CA PHE A 761 22.92 0.33 13.82
C PHE A 761 23.63 -0.63 12.86
N LYS A 762 22.97 -1.75 12.53
CA LYS A 762 23.51 -2.79 11.66
C LYS A 762 23.73 -2.29 10.22
N ASP A 763 22.74 -1.56 9.70
CA ASP A 763 22.66 -1.11 8.31
C ASP A 763 22.52 0.43 8.26
N MET A 764 22.96 1.06 7.17
CA MET A 764 22.87 2.53 6.97
C MET A 764 21.45 3.01 6.63
N GLN A 765 20.61 2.10 6.12
CA GLN A 765 19.25 2.38 5.66
C GLN A 765 18.36 1.17 5.98
N PHE A 766 17.07 1.39 6.18
CA PHE A 766 16.10 0.34 6.47
C PHE A 766 14.75 0.62 5.80
N ILE A 767 13.96 -0.43 5.58
CA ILE A 767 12.65 -0.34 4.94
C ILE A 767 11.60 -0.01 6.00
N THR A 768 10.79 1.02 5.76
CA THR A 768 9.72 1.42 6.67
C THR A 768 8.37 0.82 6.23
N SER A 769 7.53 0.47 7.21
CA SER A 769 6.15 0.05 6.94
C SER A 769 5.24 1.28 6.92
N GLN A 770 4.28 1.30 6.01
CA GLN A 770 3.32 2.39 5.82
C GLN A 770 1.88 1.87 5.85
N ARG A 771 1.05 2.46 6.72
CA ARG A 771 -0.41 2.31 6.74
C ARG A 771 -1.02 3.33 5.77
N ASN A 772 -1.68 2.83 4.73
CA ASN A 772 -2.31 3.62 3.69
C ASN A 772 -3.81 3.28 3.57
N GLU A 773 -4.59 4.16 2.97
CA GLU A 773 -5.98 3.87 2.61
C GLU A 773 -6.04 2.75 1.57
N LEU A 774 -6.74 1.64 1.89
CA LEU A 774 -6.90 0.49 0.99
C LEU A 774 -7.90 0.78 -0.14
N TYR A 775 -9.00 1.46 0.18
CA TYR A 775 -10.07 1.78 -0.76
C TYR A 775 -10.53 3.22 -0.57
N GLY A 776 -10.09 4.09 -1.47
CA GLY A 776 -10.60 5.44 -1.63
C GLY A 776 -12.10 5.49 -1.85
N LYS A 777 -12.72 6.64 -1.55
CA LYS A 777 -14.08 6.96 -2.05
C LYS A 777 -14.15 6.78 -3.58
N THR A 778 -13.09 7.17 -4.28
CA THR A 778 -12.95 6.99 -5.74
C THR A 778 -12.95 5.53 -6.17
N ASP A 779 -12.26 4.67 -5.41
CA ASP A 779 -12.16 3.24 -5.71
C ASP A 779 -13.49 2.53 -5.47
N PHE A 780 -14.20 2.90 -4.40
CA PHE A 780 -15.56 2.41 -4.15
C PHE A 780 -16.52 2.78 -5.29
N PHE A 781 -16.53 4.04 -5.74
CA PHE A 781 -17.37 4.47 -6.88
C PHE A 781 -16.96 3.77 -8.18
N ALA A 782 -15.66 3.57 -8.42
CA ALA A 782 -15.17 2.84 -9.58
C ALA A 782 -15.62 1.36 -9.55
N ASN A 783 -15.56 0.71 -8.39
CA ASN A 783 -16.02 -0.67 -8.21
C ASN A 783 -17.53 -0.80 -8.41
N CYS A 784 -18.33 0.11 -7.84
CA CYS A 784 -19.77 0.16 -8.05
C CYS A 784 -20.12 0.40 -9.52
N GLY A 785 -19.44 1.35 -10.18
CA GLY A 785 -19.61 1.62 -11.61
C GLY A 785 -19.22 0.43 -12.49
N GLY A 786 -18.15 -0.29 -12.14
CA GLY A 786 -17.73 -1.51 -12.81
C GLY A 786 -18.75 -2.64 -12.69
N LEU A 787 -19.30 -2.87 -11.50
CA LEU A 787 -20.35 -3.86 -11.26
C LEU A 787 -21.64 -3.52 -12.01
N LEU A 788 -22.11 -2.27 -11.91
CA LEU A 788 -23.30 -1.80 -12.62
C LEU A 788 -23.13 -1.91 -14.15
N GLY A 789 -21.96 -1.54 -14.65
CA GLY A 789 -21.60 -1.65 -16.06
C GLY A 789 -21.54 -3.10 -16.56
N LEU A 790 -21.01 -4.02 -15.76
CA LEU A 790 -20.90 -5.44 -16.09
C LEU A 790 -22.28 -6.15 -16.14
N PHE A 791 -23.10 -5.97 -15.12
CA PHE A 791 -24.37 -6.70 -14.97
C PHE A 791 -25.53 -6.09 -15.78
N THR A 792 -25.58 -4.77 -15.90
CA THR A 792 -26.73 -4.06 -16.50
C THR A 792 -26.37 -3.11 -17.63
N GLY A 793 -25.07 -2.89 -17.89
CA GLY A 793 -24.63 -1.85 -18.83
C GLY A 793 -24.92 -0.43 -18.36
N PHE A 794 -25.26 -0.26 -17.08
CA PHE A 794 -25.62 1.03 -16.50
C PHE A 794 -24.40 1.93 -16.35
N SER A 795 -24.58 3.19 -16.73
CA SER A 795 -23.55 4.24 -16.68
C SER A 795 -24.15 5.56 -16.18
N LEU A 796 -23.32 6.59 -15.98
CA LEU A 796 -23.79 7.94 -15.67
C LEU A 796 -24.75 8.50 -16.74
N ILE A 797 -24.57 8.10 -18.01
CA ILE A 797 -25.49 8.48 -19.10
C ILE A 797 -26.84 7.79 -18.90
N SER A 798 -26.85 6.52 -18.48
CA SER A 798 -28.08 5.78 -18.17
C SER A 798 -28.86 6.43 -17.01
N LEU A 799 -28.15 6.94 -15.99
CA LEU A 799 -28.78 7.71 -14.92
C LEU A 799 -29.41 9.01 -15.44
N ALA A 800 -28.69 9.74 -16.31
CA ALA A 800 -29.21 10.95 -16.95
C ALA A 800 -30.43 10.65 -17.85
N GLU A 801 -30.44 9.50 -18.54
CA GLU A 801 -31.59 9.03 -19.33
C GLU A 801 -32.81 8.78 -18.44
N ILE A 802 -32.65 8.09 -17.31
CA ILE A 802 -33.74 7.87 -16.34
C ILE A 802 -34.28 9.23 -15.86
N LEU A 803 -33.40 10.13 -15.42
CA LEU A 803 -33.81 11.45 -14.95
C LEU A 803 -34.53 12.24 -16.04
N TYR A 804 -34.03 12.21 -17.27
CA TYR A 804 -34.67 12.84 -18.43
C TYR A 804 -36.08 12.29 -18.67
N PHE A 805 -36.27 10.97 -18.66
CA PHE A 805 -37.56 10.34 -18.89
C PHE A 805 -38.56 10.56 -17.75
N VAL A 806 -38.09 10.60 -16.50
CA VAL A 806 -38.93 10.80 -15.31
C VAL A 806 -39.30 12.29 -15.12
N THR A 807 -38.42 13.22 -15.49
CA THR A 807 -38.62 14.66 -15.23
C THR A 807 -38.98 15.44 -16.49
N LEU A 808 -38.00 15.79 -17.31
CA LEU A 808 -38.12 16.75 -18.41
C LEU A 808 -39.06 16.22 -19.50
N ARG A 809 -38.88 14.98 -19.93
CA ARG A 809 -39.72 14.35 -20.95
C ARG A 809 -41.17 14.21 -20.46
N PHE A 810 -41.37 13.78 -19.22
CA PHE A 810 -42.70 13.64 -18.64
C PHE A 810 -43.40 14.99 -18.56
N THR A 811 -42.71 16.02 -18.06
CA THR A 811 -43.24 17.38 -17.93
C THR A 811 -43.54 18.01 -19.28
N CYS A 812 -42.65 17.85 -20.26
CA CYS A 812 -42.85 18.36 -21.62
C CYS A 812 -44.02 17.66 -22.31
N ASN A 813 -44.13 16.33 -22.23
CA ASN A 813 -45.25 15.60 -22.82
C ASN A 813 -46.57 15.91 -22.10
N PHE A 814 -46.56 16.05 -20.76
CA PHE A 814 -47.72 16.45 -19.99
C PHE A 814 -48.21 17.85 -20.35
N ARG A 815 -47.29 18.81 -20.57
CA ARG A 815 -47.63 20.16 -21.03
C ARG A 815 -48.11 20.19 -22.49
N LYS A 816 -47.52 19.39 -23.37
CA LYS A 816 -47.82 19.39 -24.81
C LYS A 816 -49.10 18.62 -25.18
N HIS A 817 -49.37 17.50 -24.49
CA HIS A 817 -50.47 16.58 -24.83
C HIS A 817 -51.57 16.49 -23.75
N GLY A 818 -51.40 17.20 -22.64
CA GLY A 818 -52.40 17.28 -21.56
C GLY A 818 -52.50 16.02 -20.70
N LYS A 819 -53.35 16.08 -19.66
CA LYS A 819 -53.48 15.05 -18.61
C LYS A 819 -53.94 13.68 -19.13
N GLN A 820 -54.57 13.62 -20.31
CA GLN A 820 -55.13 12.40 -20.90
C GLN A 820 -54.19 11.68 -21.89
N TYR A 821 -53.16 12.34 -22.45
CA TYR A 821 -52.29 11.77 -23.50
C TYR A 821 -50.79 12.03 -23.25
N TRP A 822 -50.38 12.20 -21.99
CA TRP A 822 -49.01 12.54 -21.57
C TRP A 822 -47.93 11.52 -21.96
N SER A 823 -48.29 10.34 -22.47
CA SER A 823 -47.30 9.40 -22.99
C SER A 823 -46.69 9.85 -24.33
N GLY A 824 -47.35 10.75 -25.08
CA GLY A 824 -46.85 11.25 -26.37
C GLY A 824 -46.79 10.21 -27.50
N ALA A 825 -47.38 9.03 -27.30
CA ALA A 825 -47.35 7.94 -28.27
C ALA A 825 -48.19 8.28 -29.52
N LYS A 826 -47.59 8.15 -30.72
CA LYS A 826 -48.27 8.40 -32.00
C LYS A 826 -49.53 7.55 -32.17
N GLU A 827 -49.56 6.33 -31.63
CA GLU A 827 -50.74 5.45 -31.71
C GLU A 827 -51.90 5.88 -30.79
N LEU A 828 -51.64 6.78 -29.83
CA LEU A 828 -52.66 7.41 -28.98
C LEU A 828 -53.02 8.82 -29.46
N LEU A 829 -52.13 9.47 -30.23
CA LEU A 829 -52.32 10.81 -30.80
C LEU A 829 -52.96 10.78 -32.19
N ASN A 830 -52.67 9.76 -33.03
CA ASN A 830 -53.25 9.57 -34.37
C ASN A 830 -54.60 8.84 -34.36
N LYS A 831 -55.22 8.69 -33.18
CA LYS A 831 -56.61 8.23 -33.02
C LYS A 831 -57.54 9.38 -32.62
N ASN A 832 -57.07 10.62 -32.75
CA ASN A 832 -57.82 11.86 -32.62
C ASN A 832 -57.96 12.52 -33.98
#